data_AF-A0A4S2K8M2-F1
#
_entry.id   AF-A0A4S2K8M2-F1
#
_cell.length_a   1.000
_cell.length_b   1.000
_cell.length_c   1.000
_cell.angle_alpha   90.00
_cell.angle_beta   90.00
_cell.angle_gamma   90.00
#
_symmetry.space_group_name_H-M   'P 1'
#
loop_
_entity.id
_entity.type
_entity.pdbx_description
1 polymer ?
#
loop_
_entity_poly.entity_id
_entity_poly.type
_entity_poly.pdbx_seq_one_letter_code
_entity_poly.pdbx_strand_id
1 'polypeptide(L)'
;MPSRRSTGSHGFVGSVVPPSRLPVNRMVLADVTLANNHHRHRTFTTNGNPEGITIRNLVDGETLTYSLALIRGRAPALCSYITVRGHKNVTSEWPIIAGQFRVLVDLARGPNKIELEAGGHKRRLVLIYEPRTTRLRVTPVYVICAGHDGYFQGPRNEDRSPESAATRIGLGARLLQTLTAEKLQEAGYGRKTFQLERDLDGPECLVMHSMLHVDQARAMKQRELWELIARELMTGPLASKDRKYLAFLSCTRYRGAPSPRTHEDTLMRTQGHAALGGGGLALFGSACLHTWPTCMAQVLSRFLDATVIDTEQLMDDSNYRGTHGGCLATTLGSVLHELGHTFDLGHTREGIMGRGFDYVDRVFVGAAGIDFNRNPIRRDPQHTTVALSRPLSVTVTVQEAVISSPRRGRLLSETSRPAPSSTTRQLPGRLSAPASPELNRSLSKSLIASEPPSQPDRTFWGPSCAALLAHHRWFNSEMDNFSNRHHHEIEYDGKRNVVRSRYGVRVIELRETSGGMVVGSRQFPGLRPPLEALVPPPPPHCLTTLTLVAEDSTGNSGEDCYITGSGNRVQFPEIIDDKISTEKFLQAARDVVLIVDKFGKLFAPIRYDMQGNIDKLTTRYSMDKIANSTLQDMILLEKSTEKDLIAVDALMWLRRALHMILLFFERIVDDHKTGESTEDLVAFLREAYKEVFEPYHGWMAQQLFNLLSRMTPSRSQLLLALADGETGKEEVTLNNMELSLINLRKNVIALKAFYNDHNLEVYTV
;
A
#
# COMPACT_ATOMS: atom_id res chain seq x y z
N MET A 1 2.62 -29.97 61.42
CA MET A 1 3.42 -31.11 61.95
C MET A 1 2.69 -31.69 63.16
N PRO A 2 2.74 -33.00 63.45
CA PRO A 2 2.82 -34.16 62.55
C PRO A 2 1.77 -35.26 62.96
N SER A 3 1.21 -36.02 62.01
CA SER A 3 1.52 -37.43 61.70
C SER A 3 0.98 -38.54 62.64
N ARG A 4 0.49 -39.62 62.02
CA ARG A 4 0.70 -41.08 62.28
C ARG A 4 -0.61 -41.87 62.34
N ARG A 5 -0.86 -42.73 61.35
CA ARG A 5 -0.53 -44.19 61.27
C ARG A 5 -1.75 -45.00 61.75
N SER A 6 -2.02 -46.24 61.37
CA SER A 6 -1.63 -47.19 60.31
C SER A 6 -2.32 -48.50 60.72
N THR A 7 -2.71 -49.34 59.77
CA THR A 7 -2.90 -50.83 59.78
C THR A 7 -4.12 -51.14 58.90
N GLY A 8 -4.06 -51.84 57.76
CA GLY A 8 -3.35 -53.10 57.46
C GLY A 8 -4.13 -54.26 58.10
N SER A 9 -4.47 -55.39 57.47
CA SER A 9 -4.24 -55.96 56.15
C SER A 9 -4.79 -57.40 56.15
N HIS A 10 -5.18 -57.90 54.97
CA HIS A 10 -5.20 -59.32 54.54
C HIS A 10 -6.24 -60.28 55.17
N GLY A 11 -6.77 -61.30 54.47
CA GLY A 11 -6.44 -61.88 53.17
C GLY A 11 -7.51 -62.90 52.70
N PHE A 12 -7.58 -63.19 51.39
CA PHE A 12 -7.13 -64.45 50.74
C PHE A 12 -8.30 -65.48 50.59
N VAL A 13 -8.62 -66.19 49.49
CA VAL A 13 -8.14 -66.38 48.09
C VAL A 13 -9.27 -67.04 47.27
N GLY A 14 -9.33 -66.75 45.97
CA GLY A 14 -9.79 -67.67 44.92
C GLY A 14 -9.01 -67.39 43.62
N SER A 15 -8.33 -68.41 43.10
CA SER A 15 -7.13 -68.41 42.25
C SER A 15 -7.37 -68.32 40.71
N VAL A 16 -6.60 -67.54 39.92
CA VAL A 16 -5.42 -67.90 39.03
C VAL A 16 -5.85 -68.55 37.67
N VAL A 17 -5.81 -67.97 36.45
CA VAL A 17 -4.77 -67.33 35.54
C VAL A 17 -3.77 -68.40 34.99
N PRO A 18 -3.26 -68.47 33.71
CA PRO A 18 -2.73 -67.41 32.79
C PRO A 18 -2.88 -67.71 31.23
N PRO A 19 -2.03 -67.21 30.29
CA PRO A 19 -2.01 -65.86 29.71
C PRO A 19 -1.92 -65.83 28.14
N SER A 20 -2.08 -64.66 27.49
CA SER A 20 -1.24 -64.30 26.32
C SER A 20 -1.40 -62.85 25.83
N ARG A 21 -0.29 -62.12 25.98
CA ARG A 21 0.38 -61.18 25.06
C ARG A 21 -0.43 -60.11 24.29
N LEU A 22 -0.20 -58.87 24.72
CA LEU A 22 -0.26 -57.63 23.93
C LEU A 22 0.64 -57.70 22.68
N PRO A 23 0.28 -56.95 21.62
CA PRO A 23 1.22 -55.94 21.13
C PRO A 23 0.58 -54.60 20.71
N VAL A 24 1.26 -53.52 21.11
CA VAL A 24 1.69 -52.35 20.31
C VAL A 24 0.64 -51.69 19.39
N ASN A 25 0.09 -50.56 19.86
CA ASN A 25 -0.61 -49.59 19.02
C ASN A 25 0.38 -48.85 18.11
N ARG A 26 0.34 -49.19 16.81
CA ARG A 26 0.89 -48.39 15.73
C ARG A 26 -0.09 -47.26 15.39
N MET A 27 0.38 -46.03 15.53
CA MET A 27 -0.23 -44.83 14.99
C MET A 27 -0.17 -44.92 13.47
N VAL A 28 -1.33 -45.00 12.81
CA VAL A 28 -1.45 -45.00 11.35
C VAL A 28 -2.14 -43.71 10.94
N LEU A 29 -1.43 -42.93 10.12
CA LEU A 29 -1.94 -41.79 9.37
C LEU A 29 -3.16 -42.24 8.55
N ALA A 30 -4.28 -41.54 8.70
CA ALA A 30 -5.40 -41.66 7.78
C ALA A 30 -5.28 -40.57 6.72
N ASP A 31 -4.98 -41.01 5.50
CA ASP A 31 -5.03 -40.26 4.25
C ASP A 31 -6.34 -39.50 4.09
N VAL A 32 -6.23 -38.17 3.92
CA VAL A 32 -7.30 -37.34 3.40
C VAL A 32 -7.32 -37.54 1.88
N THR A 33 -8.06 -38.56 1.45
CA THR A 33 -8.46 -38.70 0.05
C THR A 33 -9.62 -37.75 -0.22
N LEU A 34 -9.38 -36.83 -1.15
CA LEU A 34 -10.38 -35.96 -1.78
C LEU A 34 -11.48 -36.81 -2.40
N ALA A 35 -12.61 -36.91 -1.71
CA ALA A 35 -13.87 -37.30 -2.31
C ALA A 35 -14.63 -36.03 -2.72
N ASN A 36 -14.78 -35.87 -4.04
CA ASN A 36 -15.77 -35.00 -4.67
C ASN A 36 -17.13 -35.21 -4.01
N ASN A 37 -17.53 -34.28 -3.14
CA ASN A 37 -18.91 -34.12 -2.73
C ASN A 37 -19.43 -32.82 -3.32
N HIS A 38 -19.94 -32.94 -4.55
CA HIS A 38 -21.12 -32.19 -4.97
C HIS A 38 -22.26 -32.48 -3.98
N HIS A 39 -22.24 -31.80 -2.85
CA HIS A 39 -23.38 -31.71 -1.96
C HIS A 39 -23.91 -30.29 -2.03
N ARG A 40 -24.83 -30.16 -2.99
CA ARG A 40 -26.11 -29.47 -2.87
C ARG A 40 -26.10 -28.38 -1.81
N HIS A 41 -26.25 -27.15 -2.29
CA HIS A 41 -27.16 -26.17 -1.70
C HIS A 41 -28.30 -26.90 -0.97
N ARG A 42 -28.13 -27.14 0.33
CA ARG A 42 -29.26 -27.21 1.24
C ARG A 42 -29.67 -25.75 1.41
N THR A 43 -30.48 -25.32 0.45
CA THR A 43 -31.61 -24.46 0.74
C THR A 43 -32.21 -24.93 2.06
N PHE A 44 -31.85 -24.25 3.15
CA PHE A 44 -32.82 -24.09 4.21
C PHE A 44 -33.95 -23.26 3.60
N THR A 45 -34.88 -23.94 2.93
CA THR A 45 -36.26 -23.49 2.86
C THR A 45 -36.77 -23.49 4.30
N THR A 46 -36.39 -22.45 5.02
CA THR A 46 -37.21 -21.98 6.13
C THR A 46 -38.39 -21.32 5.44
N ASN A 47 -39.52 -22.02 5.40
CA ASN A 47 -40.82 -21.37 5.34
C ASN A 47 -40.83 -20.34 6.48
N GLY A 48 -40.72 -19.07 6.15
CA GLY A 48 -40.56 -18.00 7.12
C GLY A 48 -40.57 -16.66 6.40
N ASN A 49 -41.78 -16.19 6.08
CA ASN A 49 -42.05 -14.80 5.76
C ASN A 49 -41.29 -13.92 6.80
N PRO A 50 -40.31 -13.07 6.45
CA PRO A 50 -39.72 -12.17 7.43
C PRO A 50 -40.72 -11.03 7.63
N GLU A 51 -41.80 -11.31 8.37
CA GLU A 51 -42.84 -10.30 8.62
C GLU A 51 -42.32 -9.18 9.52
N GLY A 52 -41.10 -9.21 10.05
CA GLY A 52 -40.59 -8.19 10.98
C GLY A 52 -39.29 -7.49 10.54
N ILE A 53 -38.96 -6.43 11.28
CA ILE A 53 -37.68 -5.72 11.16
C ILE A 53 -36.57 -6.54 11.83
N THR A 54 -35.48 -6.80 11.11
CA THR A 54 -34.29 -7.51 11.60
C THR A 54 -33.04 -6.66 11.40
N ILE A 55 -32.17 -6.61 12.42
CA ILE A 55 -30.88 -5.90 12.39
C ILE A 55 -29.77 -6.94 12.23
N ARG A 56 -28.76 -6.64 11.41
CA ARG A 56 -27.77 -7.64 10.94
C ARG A 56 -26.33 -7.38 11.37
N ASN A 57 -25.95 -6.12 11.57
CA ASN A 57 -24.55 -5.73 11.79
C ASN A 57 -24.27 -5.17 13.19
N LEU A 58 -25.30 -5.05 14.03
CA LEU A 58 -25.22 -4.52 15.39
C LEU A 58 -26.08 -5.36 16.32
N VAL A 59 -25.65 -5.47 17.58
CA VAL A 59 -26.33 -6.21 18.63
C VAL A 59 -26.87 -5.26 19.71
N ASP A 60 -27.96 -5.64 20.37
CA ASP A 60 -28.53 -4.86 21.48
C ASP A 60 -27.54 -4.77 22.65
N GLY A 61 -27.32 -3.56 23.14
CA GLY A 61 -26.34 -3.24 24.18
C GLY A 61 -24.90 -3.13 23.69
N GLU A 62 -24.63 -3.19 22.37
CA GLU A 62 -23.28 -3.05 21.82
C GLU A 62 -22.68 -1.66 22.10
N THR A 63 -21.41 -1.63 22.50
CA THR A 63 -20.65 -0.40 22.75
C THR A 63 -19.85 -0.01 21.50
N LEU A 64 -20.09 1.21 21.01
CA LEU A 64 -19.38 1.83 19.90
C LEU A 64 -18.42 2.91 20.41
N THR A 65 -17.27 3.02 19.76
CA THR A 65 -16.23 4.02 20.07
C THR A 65 -16.35 5.32 19.25
N TYR A 66 -17.39 5.40 18.44
CA TYR A 66 -17.68 6.49 17.50
C TYR A 66 -19.16 6.85 17.56
N SER A 67 -19.47 8.09 17.21
CA SER A 67 -20.79 8.69 17.46
C SER A 67 -21.83 8.45 16.36
N LEU A 68 -21.44 8.01 15.16
CA LEU A 68 -22.35 7.75 14.05
C LEU A 68 -22.51 6.26 13.78
N ALA A 69 -23.60 5.66 14.22
CA ALA A 69 -23.89 4.24 14.01
C ALA A 69 -24.54 4.01 12.64
N LEU A 70 -23.99 3.09 11.83
CA LEU A 70 -24.62 2.59 10.62
C LEU A 70 -25.39 1.30 10.95
N ILE A 71 -26.72 1.35 10.92
CA ILE A 71 -27.60 0.20 11.15
C ILE A 71 -28.00 -0.40 9.79
N ARG A 72 -27.73 -1.69 9.60
CA ARG A 72 -28.11 -2.45 8.41
C ARG A 72 -29.05 -3.58 8.79
N GLY A 73 -30.08 -3.79 7.98
CA GLY A 73 -31.08 -4.79 8.30
C GLY A 73 -32.00 -5.16 7.15
N ARG A 74 -33.02 -5.95 7.48
CA ARG A 74 -34.15 -6.22 6.60
C ARG A 74 -35.46 -5.79 7.24
N ALA A 75 -36.37 -5.34 6.40
CA ALA A 75 -37.73 -4.98 6.77
C ALA A 75 -38.71 -5.69 5.81
N PRO A 76 -40.02 -5.73 6.14
CA PRO A 76 -41.02 -6.36 5.28
C PRO A 76 -40.95 -5.84 3.84
N ALA A 77 -40.98 -6.75 2.87
CA ALA A 77 -40.69 -6.42 1.46
C ALA A 77 -41.68 -5.42 0.82
N LEU A 78 -42.89 -5.29 1.38
CA LEU A 78 -43.91 -4.35 0.93
C LEU A 78 -43.69 -2.92 1.42
N CYS A 79 -42.76 -2.69 2.36
CA CYS A 79 -42.46 -1.36 2.89
C CYS A 79 -41.42 -0.67 2.01
N SER A 80 -41.67 0.58 1.63
CA SER A 80 -40.71 1.40 0.87
C SER A 80 -39.76 2.21 1.77
N TYR A 81 -40.15 2.46 3.03
CA TYR A 81 -39.38 3.27 3.97
C TYR A 81 -39.37 2.68 5.37
N ILE A 82 -38.29 2.94 6.10
CA ILE A 82 -38.16 2.69 7.53
C ILE A 82 -38.01 4.02 8.25
N THR A 83 -38.85 4.23 9.26
CA THR A 83 -38.78 5.38 10.15
C THR A 83 -37.90 5.00 11.34
N VAL A 84 -36.94 5.86 11.70
CA VAL A 84 -36.04 5.66 12.84
C VAL A 84 -36.12 6.83 13.78
N ARG A 85 -36.37 6.54 15.06
CA ARG A 85 -36.40 7.50 16.15
C ARG A 85 -35.19 7.26 17.06
N GLY A 86 -34.33 8.26 17.16
CA GLY A 86 -33.10 8.20 17.96
C GLY A 86 -33.17 9.05 19.23
N HIS A 87 -32.00 9.49 19.67
CA HIS A 87 -31.84 10.40 20.80
C HIS A 87 -32.65 11.70 20.60
N LYS A 88 -33.20 12.27 21.70
CA LYS A 88 -34.07 13.47 21.69
C LYS A 88 -35.30 13.38 20.78
N ASN A 89 -35.80 12.17 20.48
CA ASN A 89 -36.92 11.93 19.55
C ASN A 89 -36.69 12.47 18.13
N VAL A 90 -35.43 12.68 17.73
CA VAL A 90 -35.10 13.01 16.33
C VAL A 90 -35.53 11.84 15.46
N THR A 91 -36.36 12.13 14.47
CA THR A 91 -36.93 11.15 13.55
C THR A 91 -36.32 11.33 12.16
N SER A 92 -36.00 10.23 11.50
CA SER A 92 -35.54 10.20 10.10
C SER A 92 -36.18 9.05 9.34
N GLU A 93 -36.30 9.18 8.02
CA GLU A 93 -36.84 8.13 7.15
C GLU A 93 -35.79 7.72 6.11
N TRP A 94 -35.69 6.42 5.89
CA TRP A 94 -34.68 5.83 5.00
C TRP A 94 -35.32 4.81 4.06
N PRO A 95 -34.85 4.71 2.80
CA PRO A 95 -35.43 3.81 1.83
C PRO A 95 -35.15 2.34 2.18
N ILE A 96 -36.14 1.49 1.90
CA ILE A 96 -36.03 0.04 1.89
C ILE A 96 -35.98 -0.41 0.43
N ILE A 97 -34.85 -0.98 0.01
CA ILE A 97 -34.65 -1.48 -1.36
C ILE A 97 -34.45 -2.99 -1.30
N ALA A 98 -35.29 -3.73 -2.03
CA ALA A 98 -35.31 -5.20 -2.02
C ALA A 98 -35.38 -5.79 -0.59
N GLY A 99 -36.21 -5.18 0.27
CA GLY A 99 -36.39 -5.56 1.67
C GLY A 99 -35.18 -5.26 2.57
N GLN A 100 -34.19 -4.51 2.12
CA GLN A 100 -33.01 -4.12 2.89
C GLN A 100 -33.00 -2.62 3.18
N PHE A 101 -32.57 -2.24 4.39
CA PHE A 101 -32.38 -0.84 4.77
C PHE A 101 -30.97 -0.59 5.29
N ARG A 102 -30.56 0.68 5.18
CA ARG A 102 -29.34 1.23 5.80
C ARG A 102 -29.69 2.57 6.41
N VAL A 103 -29.38 2.75 7.68
CA VAL A 103 -29.75 3.94 8.45
C VAL A 103 -28.51 4.43 9.19
N LEU A 104 -28.24 5.73 9.13
CA LEU A 104 -27.28 6.37 10.03
C LEU A 104 -28.00 7.01 11.21
N VAL A 105 -27.49 6.78 12.43
CA VAL A 105 -28.02 7.34 13.67
C VAL A 105 -26.91 8.05 14.43
N ASP A 106 -27.17 9.29 14.85
CA ASP A 106 -26.30 10.06 15.73
C ASP A 106 -26.51 9.63 17.19
N LEU A 107 -25.42 9.33 17.90
CA LEU A 107 -25.39 8.83 19.26
C LEU A 107 -24.86 9.90 20.22
N ALA A 108 -25.57 10.11 21.33
CA ALA A 108 -25.06 10.83 22.49
C ALA A 108 -24.16 9.91 23.33
N ARG A 109 -23.18 10.47 24.07
CA ARG A 109 -22.35 9.67 24.98
C ARG A 109 -23.23 8.89 25.97
N GLY A 110 -22.90 7.62 26.21
CA GLY A 110 -23.68 6.69 27.03
C GLY A 110 -24.77 5.94 26.25
N PRO A 111 -25.83 5.45 26.92
CA PRO A 111 -26.87 4.64 26.31
C PRO A 111 -27.84 5.43 25.41
N ASN A 112 -28.08 4.93 24.21
CA ASN A 112 -28.99 5.49 23.21
C ASN A 112 -30.08 4.47 22.88
N LYS A 113 -31.34 4.85 23.09
CA LYS A 113 -32.50 4.02 22.71
C LYS A 113 -32.94 4.41 21.29
N ILE A 114 -32.98 3.43 20.41
CA ILE A 114 -33.31 3.59 19.00
C ILE A 114 -34.55 2.74 18.70
N GLU A 115 -35.56 3.34 18.08
CA GLU A 115 -36.78 2.64 17.65
C GLU A 115 -36.87 2.71 16.13
N LEU A 116 -36.99 1.55 15.50
CA LEU A 116 -37.21 1.40 14.06
C LEU A 116 -38.64 0.94 13.80
N GLU A 117 -39.31 1.55 12.82
CA GLU A 117 -40.70 1.29 12.47
C GLU A 117 -40.87 1.19 10.95
N ALA A 118 -41.54 0.13 10.48
CA ALA A 118 -41.86 -0.10 9.07
C ALA A 118 -43.09 -1.02 8.95
N GLY A 119 -44.13 -0.59 8.24
CA GLY A 119 -45.33 -1.41 7.99
C GLY A 119 -46.06 -1.87 9.26
N GLY A 120 -46.05 -1.06 10.32
CA GLY A 120 -46.64 -1.42 11.62
C GLY A 120 -45.75 -2.29 12.51
N HIS A 121 -44.63 -2.80 12.00
CA HIS A 121 -43.65 -3.53 12.80
C HIS A 121 -42.70 -2.57 13.49
N LYS A 122 -42.40 -2.83 14.77
CA LYS A 122 -41.46 -2.03 15.57
C LYS A 122 -40.31 -2.88 16.07
N ARG A 123 -39.10 -2.33 16.07
CA ARG A 123 -37.90 -2.93 16.65
C ARG A 123 -37.16 -1.90 17.49
N ARG A 124 -36.80 -2.27 18.71
CA ARG A 124 -35.95 -1.46 19.58
C ARG A 124 -34.52 -1.98 19.57
N LEU A 125 -33.58 -1.06 19.68
CA LEU A 125 -32.15 -1.32 19.80
C LEU A 125 -31.57 -0.31 20.80
N VAL A 126 -30.76 -0.77 21.74
CA VAL A 126 -29.96 0.08 22.60
C VAL A 126 -28.50 0.00 22.14
N LEU A 127 -27.88 1.15 21.88
CA LEU A 127 -26.45 1.25 21.58
C LEU A 127 -25.77 2.15 22.61
N ILE A 128 -24.56 1.80 23.03
CA ILE A 128 -23.78 2.59 23.98
C ILE A 128 -22.68 3.29 23.19
N TYR A 129 -22.56 4.61 23.28
CA TYR A 129 -21.42 5.33 22.70
C TYR A 129 -20.45 5.74 23.80
N GLU A 130 -19.24 5.20 23.74
CA GLU A 130 -18.16 5.48 24.68
C GLU A 130 -16.85 5.69 23.89
N PRO A 131 -16.36 6.94 23.77
CA PRO A 131 -15.07 7.23 23.14
C PRO A 131 -13.93 6.42 23.76
N ARG A 132 -12.88 6.16 22.98
CA ARG A 132 -11.70 5.48 23.49
C ARG A 132 -10.95 6.37 24.47
N THR A 133 -10.44 5.73 25.52
CA THR A 133 -9.48 6.37 26.43
C THR A 133 -8.11 6.42 25.75
N THR A 134 -7.86 7.48 24.98
CA THR A 134 -6.59 7.74 24.27
C THR A 134 -6.36 9.25 24.16
N ARG A 135 -5.08 9.65 23.99
CA ARG A 135 -4.73 11.02 23.61
C ARG A 135 -4.63 11.19 22.10
N LEU A 136 -4.42 10.11 21.34
CA LEU A 136 -4.21 10.16 19.90
C LEU A 136 -5.51 10.47 19.19
N ARG A 137 -5.51 11.49 18.32
CA ARG A 137 -6.73 11.97 17.65
C ARG A 137 -6.48 12.57 16.28
N VAL A 138 -7.35 12.23 15.34
CA VAL A 138 -7.42 12.91 14.04
C VAL A 138 -8.14 14.24 14.25
N THR A 139 -7.50 15.31 13.81
CA THR A 139 -7.97 16.68 13.99
C THR A 139 -8.33 17.25 12.61
N PRO A 140 -9.62 17.42 12.31
CA PRO A 140 -10.02 18.10 11.09
C PRO A 140 -9.69 19.60 11.16
N VAL A 141 -9.13 20.15 10.08
CA VAL A 141 -8.70 21.56 10.01
C VAL A 141 -9.15 22.19 8.69
N TYR A 142 -9.71 23.39 8.75
CA TYR A 142 -9.96 24.24 7.60
C TYR A 142 -8.92 25.37 7.57
N VAL A 143 -8.14 25.44 6.50
CA VAL A 143 -6.97 26.31 6.39
C VAL A 143 -7.29 27.51 5.50
N ILE A 144 -7.24 28.69 6.09
CA ILE A 144 -7.43 29.98 5.43
C ILE A 144 -6.07 30.59 5.11
N CYS A 145 -5.72 30.65 3.82
CA CYS A 145 -4.49 31.29 3.35
C CYS A 145 -4.54 32.81 3.57
N ALA A 146 -3.39 33.42 3.81
CA ALA A 146 -3.28 34.87 3.92
C ALA A 146 -3.78 35.54 2.63
N GLY A 147 -4.59 36.60 2.78
CA GLY A 147 -5.24 37.30 1.66
C GLY A 147 -6.46 36.59 1.05
N HIS A 148 -6.88 35.43 1.58
CA HIS A 148 -8.13 34.77 1.18
C HIS A 148 -9.29 35.14 2.13
N ASP A 149 -10.51 35.19 1.61
CA ASP A 149 -11.73 35.49 2.39
C ASP A 149 -12.25 34.28 3.18
N GLY A 150 -11.67 33.11 2.96
CA GLY A 150 -12.07 31.86 3.60
C GLY A 150 -13.29 31.18 2.97
N TYR A 151 -13.90 31.75 1.91
CA TYR A 151 -15.06 31.15 1.27
C TYR A 151 -14.63 30.14 0.20
N PHE A 152 -15.03 28.88 0.34
CA PHE A 152 -14.73 27.87 -0.68
C PHE A 152 -15.59 28.07 -1.95
N GLN A 153 -15.17 27.46 -3.05
CA GLN A 153 -15.92 27.47 -4.31
C GLN A 153 -17.13 26.53 -4.25
N GLY A 154 -18.28 27.01 -4.73
CA GLY A 154 -19.50 26.23 -4.82
C GLY A 154 -20.64 27.01 -5.50
N PRO A 155 -21.81 26.38 -5.68
CA PRO A 155 -23.02 27.03 -6.18
C PRO A 155 -23.42 28.27 -5.39
N ARG A 156 -24.12 29.22 -6.04
CA ARG A 156 -24.55 30.48 -5.40
C ARG A 156 -25.56 30.28 -4.26
N ASN A 157 -26.34 29.21 -4.32
CA ASN A 157 -27.34 28.84 -3.32
C ASN A 157 -26.78 27.96 -2.19
N GLU A 158 -25.48 27.62 -2.22
CA GLU A 158 -24.81 26.90 -1.15
C GLU A 158 -24.14 27.88 -0.19
N ASP A 159 -24.22 27.58 1.11
CA ASP A 159 -23.41 28.26 2.11
C ASP A 159 -21.96 27.82 1.96
N ARG A 160 -21.10 28.80 1.67
CA ARG A 160 -19.68 28.64 1.36
C ARG A 160 -18.75 29.22 2.43
N SER A 161 -19.34 29.65 3.55
CA SER A 161 -18.61 30.25 4.67
C SER A 161 -17.58 29.30 5.29
N PRO A 162 -16.56 29.82 6.00
CA PRO A 162 -15.67 29.02 6.84
C PRO A 162 -16.42 28.14 7.84
N GLU A 163 -17.53 28.62 8.41
CA GLU A 163 -18.36 27.87 9.37
C GLU A 163 -19.04 26.67 8.69
N SER A 164 -19.57 26.86 7.49
CA SER A 164 -20.10 25.77 6.66
C SER A 164 -19.02 24.77 6.29
N ALA A 165 -17.83 25.24 5.91
CA ALA A 165 -16.70 24.36 5.60
C ALA A 165 -16.33 23.49 6.81
N ALA A 166 -16.16 24.09 7.98
CA ALA A 166 -15.84 23.40 9.22
C ALA A 166 -16.91 22.34 9.58
N THR A 167 -18.19 22.68 9.41
CA THR A 167 -19.31 21.77 9.69
C THR A 167 -19.33 20.57 8.72
N ARG A 168 -19.12 20.81 7.42
CA ARG A 168 -19.06 19.76 6.40
C ARG A 168 -17.88 18.83 6.62
N ILE A 169 -16.70 19.39 6.90
CA ILE A 169 -15.48 18.63 7.18
C ILE A 169 -15.66 17.78 8.44
N GLY A 170 -16.22 18.34 9.51
CA GLY A 170 -16.47 17.63 10.76
C GLY A 170 -17.43 16.45 10.58
N LEU A 171 -18.58 16.68 9.95
CA LEU A 171 -19.53 15.60 9.66
C LEU A 171 -18.94 14.55 8.71
N GLY A 172 -18.19 14.97 7.69
CA GLY A 172 -17.46 14.07 6.81
C GLY A 172 -16.47 13.19 7.58
N ALA A 173 -15.69 13.77 8.50
CA ALA A 173 -14.75 13.03 9.34
C ALA A 173 -15.45 11.97 10.21
N ARG A 174 -16.66 12.26 10.73
CA ARG A 174 -17.49 11.28 11.45
C ARG A 174 -17.98 10.16 10.54
N LEU A 175 -18.38 10.46 9.29
CA LEU A 175 -18.71 9.43 8.30
C LEU A 175 -17.51 8.53 7.99
N LEU A 176 -16.30 9.10 7.88
CA LEU A 176 -15.07 8.34 7.69
C LEU A 176 -14.73 7.44 8.87
N GLN A 177 -14.98 7.92 10.09
CA GLN A 177 -14.83 7.13 11.31
C GLN A 177 -15.76 5.90 11.29
N THR A 178 -17.04 6.07 10.90
CA THR A 178 -18.01 4.99 10.72
C THR A 178 -17.61 4.03 9.60
N LEU A 179 -17.24 4.55 8.43
CA LEU A 179 -16.81 3.75 7.28
C LEU A 179 -15.64 2.85 7.68
N THR A 180 -14.64 3.41 8.33
CA THR A 180 -13.47 2.67 8.81
C THR A 180 -13.85 1.55 9.76
N ALA A 181 -14.75 1.83 10.72
CA ALA A 181 -15.21 0.85 11.71
C ALA A 181 -15.99 -0.31 11.10
N GLU A 182 -16.92 -0.03 10.18
CA GLU A 182 -17.66 -1.07 9.46
C GLU A 182 -16.73 -1.93 8.61
N LYS A 183 -15.77 -1.33 7.92
CA LYS A 183 -14.85 -2.08 7.04
C LYS A 183 -13.82 -2.91 7.80
N LEU A 184 -13.41 -2.50 9.00
CA LEU A 184 -12.60 -3.35 9.88
C LEU A 184 -13.41 -4.49 10.51
N GLN A 185 -14.68 -4.25 10.84
CA GLN A 185 -15.59 -5.31 11.31
C GLN A 185 -15.84 -6.35 10.21
N GLU A 186 -16.08 -5.91 8.97
CA GLU A 186 -16.26 -6.79 7.80
C GLU A 186 -14.99 -7.60 7.49
N ALA A 187 -13.80 -7.04 7.76
CA ALA A 187 -12.52 -7.74 7.64
C ALA A 187 -12.21 -8.70 8.81
N GLY A 188 -13.05 -8.76 9.83
CA GLY A 188 -12.91 -9.68 10.98
C GLY A 188 -12.04 -9.18 12.14
N TYR A 189 -11.66 -7.90 12.15
CA TYR A 189 -10.82 -7.30 13.21
C TYR A 189 -11.61 -6.61 14.32
N GLY A 190 -12.94 -6.70 14.26
CA GLY A 190 -13.83 -5.95 15.13
C GLY A 190 -14.01 -4.51 14.66
N ARG A 191 -14.95 -3.84 15.31
CA ARG A 191 -15.41 -2.49 15.00
C ARG A 191 -14.47 -1.41 15.56
N LYS A 192 -13.24 -1.37 15.05
CA LYS A 192 -12.18 -0.43 15.46
C LYS A 192 -12.11 0.78 14.53
N THR A 193 -11.74 1.94 15.05
CA THR A 193 -11.56 3.17 14.25
C THR A 193 -10.68 4.18 14.99
N PHE A 194 -10.24 5.22 14.27
CA PHE A 194 -9.48 6.33 14.85
C PHE A 194 -10.38 7.24 15.71
N GLN A 195 -9.79 7.92 16.70
CA GLN A 195 -10.51 8.91 17.51
C GLN A 195 -10.49 10.28 16.81
N LEU A 196 -11.57 11.04 16.87
CA LEU A 196 -11.62 12.43 16.39
C LEU A 196 -11.39 13.42 17.55
N GLU A 197 -10.87 14.62 17.24
CA GLU A 197 -10.71 15.72 18.21
C GLU A 197 -12.03 16.02 18.96
N ARG A 198 -13.16 16.03 18.26
CA ARG A 198 -14.51 16.22 18.85
C ARG A 198 -14.85 15.20 19.94
N ASP A 199 -14.34 13.98 19.82
CA ASP A 199 -14.72 12.90 20.73
C ASP A 199 -14.02 13.06 22.08
N LEU A 200 -13.04 13.95 22.16
CA LEU A 200 -12.37 14.41 23.38
C LEU A 200 -12.85 15.82 23.79
N ASP A 201 -14.10 16.16 23.46
CA ASP A 201 -14.73 17.46 23.75
C ASP A 201 -14.08 18.66 23.04
N GLY A 202 -13.30 18.40 21.99
CA GLY A 202 -12.80 19.43 21.08
C GLY A 202 -13.82 19.84 20.01
N PRO A 203 -13.43 20.74 19.08
CA PRO A 203 -14.30 21.16 17.98
C PRO A 203 -14.43 20.08 16.90
N GLU A 204 -15.51 20.15 16.13
CA GLU A 204 -15.75 19.32 14.93
C GLU A 204 -14.65 19.53 13.86
N CYS A 205 -14.22 20.77 13.69
CA CYS A 205 -13.13 21.17 12.81
C CYS A 205 -12.53 22.50 13.30
N LEU A 206 -11.20 22.58 13.31
CA LEU A 206 -10.48 23.81 13.66
C LEU A 206 -10.36 24.71 12.43
N VAL A 207 -10.44 26.03 12.61
CA VAL A 207 -10.09 27.00 11.56
C VAL A 207 -8.69 27.54 11.84
N MET A 208 -7.77 27.31 10.92
CA MET A 208 -6.38 27.80 11.00
C MET A 208 -6.15 28.88 9.94
N HIS A 209 -5.48 29.96 10.32
CA HIS A 209 -5.03 30.98 9.39
C HIS A 209 -3.56 30.77 9.07
N SER A 210 -3.26 30.45 7.81
CA SER A 210 -1.92 30.20 7.29
C SER A 210 -1.24 31.51 6.89
N MET A 211 0.09 31.57 7.04
CA MET A 211 0.88 32.70 6.56
C MET A 211 1.16 32.63 5.05
N LEU A 212 0.89 31.48 4.42
CA LEU A 212 0.99 31.32 2.99
C LEU A 212 -0.05 32.18 2.26
N HIS A 213 0.43 33.10 1.40
CA HIS A 213 -0.45 33.97 0.62
C HIS A 213 -1.23 33.19 -0.44
N VAL A 214 -2.50 33.54 -0.67
CA VAL A 214 -3.40 32.85 -1.60
C VAL A 214 -2.83 32.69 -3.01
N ASP A 215 -2.23 33.75 -3.57
CA ASP A 215 -1.68 33.68 -4.93
C ASP A 215 -0.48 32.75 -5.03
N GLN A 216 0.33 32.66 -3.97
CA GLN A 216 1.43 31.70 -3.89
C GLN A 216 0.88 30.28 -3.76
N ALA A 217 -0.10 30.05 -2.87
CA ALA A 217 -0.74 28.75 -2.71
C ALA A 217 -1.36 28.24 -4.03
N ARG A 218 -1.97 29.14 -4.81
CA ARG A 218 -2.59 28.81 -6.11
C ARG A 218 -1.60 28.52 -7.22
N ALA A 219 -0.35 28.97 -7.09
CA ALA A 219 0.72 28.73 -8.06
C ALA A 219 1.58 27.49 -7.74
N MET A 220 1.50 26.97 -6.51
CA MET A 220 2.29 25.83 -6.04
C MET A 220 1.79 24.51 -6.59
N LYS A 221 2.72 23.56 -6.73
CA LYS A 221 2.37 22.15 -6.95
C LYS A 221 1.84 21.52 -5.66
N GLN A 222 1.07 20.43 -5.78
CA GLN A 222 0.45 19.76 -4.62
C GLN A 222 1.47 19.43 -3.52
N ARG A 223 2.66 18.93 -3.88
CA ARG A 223 3.72 18.56 -2.92
C ARG A 223 4.26 19.77 -2.15
N GLU A 224 4.59 20.86 -2.85
CA GLU A 224 5.09 22.10 -2.23
C GLU A 224 4.07 22.67 -1.25
N LEU A 225 2.79 22.66 -1.67
CA LEU A 225 1.67 23.10 -0.88
C LEU A 225 1.49 22.22 0.38
N TRP A 226 1.59 20.90 0.23
CA TRP A 226 1.56 19.97 1.35
C TRP A 226 2.71 20.22 2.33
N GLU A 227 3.95 20.37 1.84
CA GLU A 227 5.16 20.53 2.68
C GLU A 227 5.11 21.80 3.52
N LEU A 228 4.61 22.91 2.94
CA LEU A 228 4.48 24.18 3.65
C LEU A 228 3.39 24.12 4.72
N ILE A 229 2.21 23.60 4.38
CA ILE A 229 1.10 23.47 5.34
C ILE A 229 1.42 22.46 6.44
N ALA A 230 2.08 21.34 6.10
CA ALA A 230 2.59 20.40 7.07
C ALA A 230 3.57 21.08 8.03
N ARG A 231 4.53 21.85 7.51
CA ARG A 231 5.46 22.60 8.36
C ARG A 231 4.73 23.55 9.30
N GLU A 232 3.77 24.32 8.81
CA GLU A 232 2.98 25.23 9.66
C GLU A 232 2.20 24.49 10.74
N LEU A 233 1.53 23.38 10.41
CA LEU A 233 0.78 22.57 11.39
C LEU A 233 1.69 21.89 12.42
N MET A 234 2.88 21.43 12.01
CA MET A 234 3.81 20.66 12.85
C MET A 234 4.78 21.52 13.66
N THR A 235 4.88 22.82 13.37
CA THR A 235 5.71 23.78 14.11
C THR A 235 4.90 24.91 14.77
N GLY A 236 3.64 25.08 14.36
CA GLY A 236 2.75 26.12 14.87
C GLY A 236 2.01 25.73 16.16
N PRO A 237 1.03 26.56 16.59
CA PRO A 237 0.32 26.37 17.85
C PRO A 237 -0.49 25.06 17.96
N LEU A 238 -0.82 24.46 16.82
CA LEU A 238 -1.56 23.20 16.79
C LEU A 238 -0.66 21.97 16.96
N ALA A 239 0.66 22.13 16.76
CA ALA A 239 1.65 21.06 16.74
C ALA A 239 1.55 20.13 17.94
N SER A 240 1.41 18.84 17.66
CA SER A 240 1.31 17.81 18.70
C SER A 240 1.65 16.44 18.13
N LYS A 241 2.42 15.65 18.88
CA LYS A 241 2.67 14.23 18.59
C LYS A 241 1.42 13.36 18.73
N ASP A 242 0.40 13.87 19.43
CA ASP A 242 -0.87 13.19 19.66
C ASP A 242 -1.93 13.54 18.60
N ARG A 243 -1.56 14.33 17.57
CA ARG A 243 -2.47 14.74 16.49
C ARG A 243 -1.99 14.28 15.11
N LYS A 244 -2.93 13.76 14.33
CA LYS A 244 -2.84 13.68 12.87
C LYS A 244 -3.88 14.63 12.29
N TYR A 245 -3.58 15.26 11.17
CA TYR A 245 -4.42 16.32 10.62
C TYR A 245 -5.14 15.87 9.37
N LEU A 246 -6.42 16.17 9.30
CA LEU A 246 -7.21 16.11 8.08
C LEU A 246 -7.52 17.56 7.67
N ALA A 247 -6.74 18.13 6.77
CA ALA A 247 -6.79 19.55 6.45
C ALA A 247 -7.41 19.83 5.07
N PHE A 248 -8.19 20.90 4.97
CA PHE A 248 -8.75 21.40 3.71
C PHE A 248 -8.34 22.84 3.47
N LEU A 249 -7.89 23.14 2.25
CA LEU A 249 -7.51 24.49 1.84
C LEU A 249 -8.72 25.28 1.37
N SER A 250 -8.95 26.46 1.97
CA SER A 250 -10.02 27.37 1.53
C SER A 250 -9.80 27.94 0.12
N CYS A 251 -8.54 28.08 -0.30
CA CYS A 251 -8.17 28.83 -1.49
C CYS A 251 -8.29 28.06 -2.80
N THR A 252 -8.71 26.79 -2.76
CA THR A 252 -8.86 25.95 -3.94
C THR A 252 -9.81 26.58 -4.95
N ARG A 253 -9.37 26.69 -6.21
CA ARG A 253 -10.15 27.31 -7.28
C ARG A 253 -10.04 26.53 -8.56
N TYR A 254 -11.15 25.92 -8.97
CA TYR A 254 -11.33 25.36 -10.30
C TYR A 254 -11.72 26.43 -11.31
N ARG A 255 -11.04 26.43 -12.45
CA ARG A 255 -11.30 27.27 -13.62
C ARG A 255 -12.08 26.44 -14.64
N GLY A 256 -13.39 26.67 -14.69
CA GLY A 256 -14.32 25.90 -15.52
C GLY A 256 -13.90 25.67 -16.96
N ALA A 257 -14.38 24.57 -17.52
CA ALA A 257 -14.18 24.21 -18.91
C ALA A 257 -15.38 23.43 -19.46
N PRO A 258 -15.70 23.59 -20.75
CA PRO A 258 -16.72 22.78 -21.39
C PRO A 258 -16.22 21.34 -21.51
N SER A 259 -16.84 20.42 -20.76
CA SER A 259 -16.61 18.97 -20.87
C SER A 259 -15.13 18.54 -20.80
N PRO A 260 -14.44 18.73 -19.65
CA PRO A 260 -13.09 18.18 -19.45
C PRO A 260 -13.08 16.67 -19.77
N ARG A 261 -12.12 16.23 -20.58
CA ARG A 261 -12.13 14.86 -21.14
C ARG A 261 -11.53 13.84 -20.18
N THR A 262 -10.61 14.28 -19.33
CA THR A 262 -9.85 13.46 -18.40
C THR A 262 -9.78 14.11 -17.02
N HIS A 263 -9.43 13.34 -15.99
CA HIS A 263 -9.13 13.91 -14.67
C HIS A 263 -7.99 14.93 -14.70
N GLU A 264 -6.96 14.64 -15.48
CA GLU A 264 -5.77 15.49 -15.59
C GLU A 264 -6.15 16.87 -16.14
N ASP A 265 -7.08 16.94 -17.10
CA ASP A 265 -7.66 18.19 -17.58
C ASP A 265 -8.35 18.99 -16.46
N THR A 266 -9.09 18.30 -15.59
CA THR A 266 -9.73 18.91 -14.42
C THR A 266 -8.68 19.45 -13.46
N LEU A 267 -7.65 18.67 -13.10
CA LEU A 267 -6.59 19.09 -12.19
C LEU A 267 -5.73 20.24 -12.73
N MET A 268 -5.39 20.22 -14.03
CA MET A 268 -4.64 21.32 -14.67
C MET A 268 -5.38 22.66 -14.57
N ARG A 269 -6.69 22.63 -14.35
CA ARG A 269 -7.55 23.79 -14.19
C ARG A 269 -7.89 24.10 -12.73
N THR A 270 -7.43 23.28 -11.79
CA THR A 270 -7.67 23.48 -10.36
C THR A 270 -6.41 24.03 -9.69
N GLN A 271 -6.50 25.26 -9.21
CA GLN A 271 -5.44 25.95 -8.49
C GLN A 271 -5.59 25.73 -6.98
N GLY A 272 -4.48 25.72 -6.23
CA GLY A 272 -4.50 25.61 -4.77
C GLY A 272 -5.17 24.31 -4.28
N HIS A 273 -4.97 23.23 -5.02
CA HIS A 273 -5.50 21.90 -4.75
C HIS A 273 -4.39 20.95 -4.35
N ALA A 274 -4.67 20.10 -3.39
CA ALA A 274 -3.88 18.93 -3.06
C ALA A 274 -4.83 17.77 -2.78
N ALA A 275 -4.37 16.55 -2.98
CA ALA A 275 -4.96 15.33 -2.45
C ALA A 275 -3.79 14.42 -2.07
N LEU A 276 -3.16 14.72 -0.93
CA LEU A 276 -1.89 14.13 -0.50
C LEU A 276 -1.90 13.80 1.00
N GLY A 277 -1.43 12.60 1.33
CA GLY A 277 -1.36 12.03 2.66
C GLY A 277 0.01 11.45 2.98
N GLY A 278 0.45 11.63 4.23
CA GLY A 278 1.71 11.09 4.76
C GLY A 278 2.12 11.84 6.02
N GLY A 279 3.15 11.41 6.75
CA GLY A 279 3.80 12.21 7.81
C GLY A 279 2.90 12.81 8.92
N GLY A 280 1.66 12.33 9.06
CA GLY A 280 0.63 12.87 9.96
C GLY A 280 -0.31 13.95 9.39
N LEU A 281 -0.26 14.26 8.09
CA LEU A 281 -1.18 15.19 7.42
C LEU A 281 -1.79 14.56 6.16
N ALA A 282 -3.12 14.56 6.08
CA ALA A 282 -3.88 14.41 4.84
C ALA A 282 -4.41 15.80 4.42
N LEU A 283 -3.92 16.35 3.31
CA LEU A 283 -4.26 17.68 2.81
C LEU A 283 -5.12 17.59 1.55
N PHE A 284 -6.23 18.33 1.55
CA PHE A 284 -7.21 18.37 0.49
C PHE A 284 -7.51 19.77 -0.01
N GLY A 285 -7.83 19.91 -1.29
CA GLY A 285 -8.50 21.09 -1.80
C GLY A 285 -10.02 21.07 -1.55
N SER A 286 -10.63 22.23 -1.39
CA SER A 286 -12.06 22.35 -1.03
C SER A 286 -13.03 22.43 -2.23
N ALA A 287 -12.60 22.18 -3.46
CA ALA A 287 -13.39 22.42 -4.68
C ALA A 287 -14.75 21.70 -4.69
N CYS A 288 -14.80 20.48 -4.15
CA CYS A 288 -15.97 19.63 -4.14
C CYS A 288 -16.73 19.67 -2.79
N LEU A 289 -16.26 20.45 -1.82
CA LEU A 289 -16.82 20.48 -0.47
C LEU A 289 -18.29 20.93 -0.46
N HIS A 290 -18.73 21.68 -1.46
CA HIS A 290 -20.13 22.09 -1.62
C HIS A 290 -21.12 20.91 -1.75
N THR A 291 -20.65 19.73 -2.14
CA THR A 291 -21.46 18.49 -2.22
C THR A 291 -21.63 17.80 -0.87
N TRP A 292 -20.82 18.14 0.13
CA TRP A 292 -20.82 17.47 1.43
C TRP A 292 -21.96 17.95 2.33
N PRO A 293 -22.59 17.08 3.14
CA PRO A 293 -23.69 17.48 4.02
C PRO A 293 -23.21 18.40 5.15
N THR A 294 -24.04 19.38 5.53
CA THR A 294 -23.80 20.22 6.73
C THR A 294 -24.47 19.66 7.99
N CYS A 295 -25.38 18.70 7.86
CA CYS A 295 -26.05 18.08 9.00
C CYS A 295 -26.54 16.66 8.66
N MET A 296 -26.88 15.89 9.71
CA MET A 296 -27.32 14.50 9.56
C MET A 296 -28.54 14.34 8.63
N ALA A 297 -29.48 15.28 8.65
CA ALA A 297 -30.68 15.23 7.81
C ALA A 297 -30.36 15.31 6.30
N GLN A 298 -29.21 15.87 5.92
CA GLN A 298 -28.81 16.01 4.51
C GLN A 298 -28.03 14.80 3.98
N VAL A 299 -27.53 13.90 4.85
CA VAL A 299 -26.59 12.84 4.43
C VAL A 299 -27.20 11.95 3.33
N LEU A 300 -28.43 11.47 3.55
CA LEU A 300 -29.13 10.62 2.59
C LEU A 300 -29.37 11.35 1.27
N SER A 301 -29.95 12.55 1.31
CA SER A 301 -30.27 13.31 0.11
C SER A 301 -29.03 13.71 -0.69
N ARG A 302 -27.89 14.00 -0.03
CA ARG A 302 -26.64 14.37 -0.71
C ARG A 302 -25.99 13.18 -1.42
N PHE A 303 -26.01 11.99 -0.83
CA PHE A 303 -25.52 10.78 -1.54
C PHE A 303 -26.38 10.40 -2.75
N LEU A 304 -27.68 10.74 -2.70
CA LEU A 304 -28.64 10.47 -3.77
C LEU A 304 -28.84 11.66 -4.73
N ASP A 305 -28.02 12.72 -4.60
CA ASP A 305 -28.16 13.93 -5.40
C ASP A 305 -27.70 13.68 -6.85
N ALA A 306 -28.67 13.46 -7.74
CA ALA A 306 -28.45 13.23 -9.17
C ALA A 306 -28.25 14.52 -9.97
N THR A 307 -28.15 15.69 -9.33
CA THR A 307 -27.89 16.96 -10.02
C THR A 307 -26.58 16.87 -10.79
N VAL A 308 -26.63 17.21 -12.08
CA VAL A 308 -25.46 17.20 -12.97
C VAL A 308 -24.51 18.35 -12.59
N ILE A 309 -23.22 18.04 -12.51
CA ILE A 309 -22.19 19.04 -12.24
C ILE A 309 -22.00 19.93 -13.48
N ASP A 310 -22.20 21.23 -13.30
CA ASP A 310 -21.83 22.22 -14.31
C ASP A 310 -20.29 22.38 -14.33
N THR A 311 -19.64 21.65 -15.25
CA THR A 311 -18.18 21.64 -15.41
C THR A 311 -17.59 22.99 -15.85
N GLU A 312 -18.43 23.94 -16.28
CA GLU A 312 -18.00 25.31 -16.58
C GLU A 312 -17.88 26.18 -15.32
N GLN A 313 -18.34 25.69 -14.17
CA GLN A 313 -18.30 26.43 -12.91
C GLN A 313 -17.69 25.64 -11.75
N LEU A 314 -17.87 24.32 -11.75
CA LEU A 314 -17.60 23.44 -10.63
C LEU A 314 -16.70 22.27 -11.06
N MET A 315 -15.83 21.86 -10.14
CA MET A 315 -14.95 20.71 -10.34
C MET A 315 -15.78 19.44 -10.29
N ASP A 316 -15.72 18.63 -11.35
CA ASP A 316 -16.25 17.27 -11.35
C ASP A 316 -15.17 16.30 -10.90
N ASP A 317 -15.30 15.83 -9.66
CA ASP A 317 -14.48 14.77 -9.08
C ASP A 317 -15.35 13.58 -8.67
N SER A 318 -16.23 13.16 -9.58
CA SER A 318 -17.23 12.11 -9.34
C SER A 318 -16.86 10.75 -9.92
N ASN A 319 -15.63 10.57 -10.39
CA ASN A 319 -15.23 9.37 -11.14
C ASN A 319 -16.12 9.12 -12.37
N TYR A 320 -16.31 10.18 -13.16
CA TYR A 320 -17.13 10.23 -14.38
C TYR A 320 -18.63 9.93 -14.21
N ARG A 321 -19.15 9.98 -12.97
CA ARG A 321 -20.59 9.90 -12.74
C ARG A 321 -21.31 11.19 -13.15
N GLY A 322 -20.62 12.33 -13.09
CA GLY A 322 -21.12 13.65 -13.44
C GLY A 322 -22.16 14.21 -12.47
N THR A 323 -22.36 13.59 -11.30
CA THR A 323 -23.40 13.97 -10.33
C THR A 323 -22.81 14.51 -9.03
N HIS A 324 -23.55 15.38 -8.35
CA HIS A 324 -23.20 15.89 -7.03
C HIS A 324 -23.01 14.75 -6.01
N GLY A 325 -23.91 13.76 -5.99
CA GLY A 325 -23.80 12.59 -5.12
C GLY A 325 -22.61 11.69 -5.45
N GLY A 326 -22.27 11.54 -6.73
CA GLY A 326 -21.06 10.85 -7.17
C GLY A 326 -19.79 11.59 -6.74
N CYS A 327 -19.79 12.92 -6.79
CA CYS A 327 -18.67 13.75 -6.34
C CYS A 327 -18.48 13.70 -4.83
N LEU A 328 -19.57 13.75 -4.05
CA LEU A 328 -19.51 13.48 -2.60
C LEU A 328 -18.88 12.11 -2.32
N ALA A 329 -19.35 11.06 -3.01
CA ALA A 329 -18.84 9.72 -2.78
C ALA A 329 -17.34 9.60 -3.07
N THR A 330 -16.89 9.97 -4.27
CA THR A 330 -15.46 9.88 -4.63
C THR A 330 -14.61 10.75 -3.72
N THR A 331 -14.99 11.99 -3.44
CA THR A 331 -14.16 12.88 -2.61
C THR A 331 -14.12 12.47 -1.14
N LEU A 332 -15.23 11.98 -0.57
CA LEU A 332 -15.22 11.43 0.79
C LEU A 332 -14.31 10.19 0.86
N GLY A 333 -14.39 9.30 -0.13
CA GLY A 333 -13.52 8.12 -0.20
C GLY A 333 -12.04 8.47 -0.39
N SER A 334 -11.74 9.43 -1.27
CA SER A 334 -10.38 9.93 -1.51
C SER A 334 -9.78 10.53 -0.23
N VAL A 335 -10.60 11.22 0.59
CA VAL A 335 -10.16 11.69 1.91
C VAL A 335 -9.75 10.56 2.84
N LEU A 336 -10.49 9.45 2.84
CA LEU A 336 -10.10 8.28 3.63
C LEU A 336 -8.83 7.61 3.11
N HIS A 337 -8.61 7.62 1.81
CA HIS A 337 -7.40 7.08 1.18
C HIS A 337 -6.15 7.83 1.66
N GLU A 338 -6.14 9.15 1.56
CA GLU A 338 -5.00 9.96 2.02
C GLU A 338 -4.85 9.93 3.54
N LEU A 339 -5.96 9.88 4.29
CA LEU A 339 -5.91 9.65 5.73
C LEU A 339 -5.29 8.28 6.04
N GLY A 340 -5.54 7.26 5.21
CA GLY A 340 -4.91 5.94 5.27
C GLY A 340 -3.39 6.01 5.20
N HIS A 341 -2.82 6.84 4.33
CA HIS A 341 -1.37 7.07 4.29
C HIS A 341 -0.83 7.69 5.57
N THR A 342 -1.63 8.47 6.30
CA THR A 342 -1.21 8.96 7.63
C THR A 342 -1.18 7.85 8.68
N PHE A 343 -1.82 6.71 8.45
CA PHE A 343 -1.76 5.50 9.28
C PHE A 343 -0.82 4.44 8.66
N ASP A 344 0.22 4.91 7.96
CA ASP A 344 1.28 4.10 7.39
C ASP A 344 0.79 3.07 6.36
N LEU A 345 -0.37 3.27 5.74
CA LEU A 345 -0.87 2.38 4.69
C LEU A 345 -0.21 2.68 3.34
N GLY A 346 0.22 1.63 2.63
CA GLY A 346 0.61 1.70 1.22
C GLY A 346 -0.59 1.57 0.28
N HIS A 347 -0.38 1.86 -1.00
CA HIS A 347 -1.40 1.59 -2.02
C HIS A 347 -1.66 0.09 -2.15
N THR A 348 -2.90 -0.27 -2.50
CA THR A 348 -3.28 -1.63 -2.88
C THR A 348 -3.95 -1.62 -4.25
N ARG A 349 -3.93 -2.75 -4.97
CA ARG A 349 -4.57 -2.84 -6.31
C ARG A 349 -6.08 -2.61 -6.25
N GLU A 350 -6.69 -3.00 -5.14
CA GLU A 350 -8.13 -2.94 -4.89
C GLU A 350 -8.41 -2.37 -3.50
N GLY A 351 -9.69 -2.15 -3.16
CA GLY A 351 -10.09 -1.62 -1.87
C GLY A 351 -9.82 -0.12 -1.73
N ILE A 352 -9.93 0.41 -0.51
CA ILE A 352 -9.84 1.84 -0.20
C ILE A 352 -8.47 2.41 -0.56
N MET A 353 -7.38 1.66 -0.34
CA MET A 353 -6.03 2.06 -0.75
C MET A 353 -5.74 1.81 -2.25
N GLY A 354 -6.74 1.33 -3.00
CA GLY A 354 -6.78 1.31 -4.46
C GLY A 354 -7.90 2.22 -4.98
N ARG A 355 -8.79 1.71 -5.84
CA ARG A 355 -9.96 2.46 -6.37
C ARG A 355 -11.31 2.10 -5.74
N GLY A 356 -11.30 1.29 -4.67
CA GLY A 356 -12.51 0.93 -3.94
C GLY A 356 -13.16 2.13 -3.23
N PHE A 357 -12.41 3.21 -2.98
CA PHE A 357 -12.92 4.42 -2.33
C PHE A 357 -13.95 5.19 -3.17
N ASP A 358 -14.02 4.97 -4.49
CA ASP A 358 -15.03 5.62 -5.33
C ASP A 358 -16.47 5.20 -4.98
N TYR A 359 -16.63 4.06 -4.32
CA TYR A 359 -17.91 3.39 -4.11
C TYR A 359 -18.43 3.51 -2.66
N VAL A 360 -17.93 4.47 -1.88
CA VAL A 360 -18.32 4.64 -0.47
C VAL A 360 -19.82 4.94 -0.29
N ASP A 361 -20.49 5.51 -1.31
CA ASP A 361 -21.95 5.68 -1.31
C ASP A 361 -22.67 4.33 -1.14
N ARG A 362 -22.15 3.27 -1.76
CA ARG A 362 -22.71 1.92 -1.62
C ARG A 362 -22.60 1.38 -0.21
N VAL A 363 -21.74 1.94 0.64
CA VAL A 363 -21.64 1.59 2.07
C VAL A 363 -22.77 2.23 2.86
N PHE A 364 -23.06 3.51 2.60
CA PHE A 364 -24.05 4.29 3.35
C PHE A 364 -25.48 4.10 2.83
N VAL A 365 -25.69 4.18 1.52
CA VAL A 365 -27.03 4.13 0.90
C VAL A 365 -27.32 2.82 0.17
N GLY A 366 -26.33 1.93 0.03
CA GLY A 366 -26.54 0.59 -0.52
C GLY A 366 -27.11 0.61 -1.93
N ALA A 367 -28.11 -0.23 -2.18
CA ALA A 367 -28.77 -0.30 -3.48
C ALA A 367 -29.47 1.00 -3.87
N ALA A 368 -29.90 1.83 -2.91
CA ALA A 368 -30.50 3.12 -3.21
C ALA A 368 -29.54 4.05 -3.97
N GLY A 369 -28.23 3.96 -3.74
CA GLY A 369 -27.24 4.75 -4.50
C GLY A 369 -26.87 4.16 -5.86
N ILE A 370 -27.03 2.84 -6.06
CA ILE A 370 -26.59 2.15 -7.28
C ILE A 370 -27.37 2.62 -8.51
N ASP A 371 -28.66 2.94 -8.37
CA ASP A 371 -29.50 3.31 -9.52
C ASP A 371 -29.23 4.74 -10.00
N PHE A 372 -28.83 5.66 -9.11
CA PHE A 372 -28.60 7.07 -9.45
C PHE A 372 -27.14 7.40 -9.80
N ASN A 373 -26.17 6.64 -9.28
CA ASN A 373 -24.73 6.90 -9.43
C ASN A 373 -24.02 5.92 -10.39
N ARG A 374 -24.72 5.38 -11.40
CA ARG A 374 -24.06 4.55 -12.43
C ARG A 374 -23.13 5.41 -13.27
N ASN A 375 -21.87 5.01 -13.38
CA ASN A 375 -20.95 5.59 -14.36
C ASN A 375 -21.42 5.16 -15.78
N PRO A 376 -21.93 6.09 -16.61
CA PRO A 376 -22.43 5.76 -17.94
C PRO A 376 -21.29 5.49 -18.94
N ILE A 377 -20.04 5.82 -18.57
CA ILE A 377 -18.88 5.78 -19.45
C ILE A 377 -17.91 4.68 -18.98
N ARG A 378 -17.70 3.64 -19.80
CA ARG A 378 -16.62 2.65 -19.58
C ARG A 378 -15.28 3.25 -20.02
N ARG A 379 -14.73 4.15 -19.20
CA ARG A 379 -13.35 4.67 -19.32
C ARG A 379 -12.53 4.29 -18.10
N ASP A 380 -11.21 4.43 -18.20
CA ASP A 380 -10.30 4.29 -17.05
C ASP A 380 -10.71 5.25 -15.92
N PRO A 381 -10.67 4.85 -14.64
CA PRO A 381 -11.11 5.66 -13.50
C PRO A 381 -10.42 7.03 -13.40
N GLN A 382 -11.11 7.98 -12.78
CA GLN A 382 -10.65 9.36 -12.66
C GLN A 382 -9.60 9.45 -11.53
N HIS A 383 -8.32 9.71 -11.82
CA HIS A 383 -7.22 9.63 -10.84
C HIS A 383 -7.11 10.83 -9.87
N THR A 384 -7.95 10.89 -8.84
CA THR A 384 -8.05 12.02 -7.89
C THR A 384 -6.90 12.14 -6.90
N THR A 385 -6.19 11.05 -6.65
CA THR A 385 -5.09 10.96 -5.68
C THR A 385 -3.75 10.81 -6.39
N VAL A 386 -2.72 11.46 -5.87
CA VAL A 386 -1.35 11.37 -6.42
C VAL A 386 -0.49 10.51 -5.52
N ALA A 387 0.01 9.40 -6.06
CA ALA A 387 0.97 8.56 -5.37
C ALA A 387 2.32 9.29 -5.25
N LEU A 388 2.82 9.43 -4.02
CA LEU A 388 4.11 10.06 -3.77
C LEU A 388 5.21 9.00 -3.80
N SER A 389 6.31 9.33 -4.48
CA SER A 389 7.46 8.45 -4.65
C SER A 389 8.42 8.34 -3.46
N ARG A 390 8.12 9.05 -2.36
CA ARG A 390 8.84 8.97 -1.07
C ARG A 390 7.86 9.25 0.07
N PRO A 391 7.97 8.55 1.22
CA PRO A 391 7.22 8.90 2.41
C PRO A 391 7.54 10.34 2.81
N LEU A 392 6.49 11.16 2.93
CA LEU A 392 6.62 12.52 3.43
C LEU A 392 6.81 12.47 4.94
N SER A 393 7.95 12.93 5.44
CA SER A 393 8.20 13.06 6.88
C SER A 393 8.45 14.52 7.22
N VAL A 394 7.59 15.05 8.10
CA VAL A 394 7.80 16.35 8.75
C VAL A 394 7.78 16.07 10.23
N THR A 395 8.93 16.23 10.89
CA THR A 395 9.05 15.98 12.33
C THR A 395 8.39 17.11 13.12
N VAL A 396 7.51 16.74 14.05
CA VAL A 396 6.92 17.69 15.01
C VAL A 396 8.02 18.20 15.94
N THR A 397 8.24 19.51 15.98
CA THR A 397 9.18 20.13 16.93
C THR A 397 8.38 20.75 18.08
N VAL A 398 8.16 19.97 19.14
CA VAL A 398 7.56 20.49 20.37
C VAL A 398 8.70 20.96 21.27
N GLN A 399 8.87 22.27 21.46
CA GLN A 399 9.74 22.78 22.53
C GLN A 399 9.12 22.42 23.87
N GLU A 400 9.75 21.50 24.60
CA GLU A 400 9.42 21.27 26.01
C GLU A 400 9.78 22.53 26.80
N ALA A 401 8.79 23.13 27.46
CA ALA A 401 9.03 24.21 28.40
C ALA A 401 9.90 23.67 29.56
N VAL A 402 11.15 24.11 29.63
CA VAL A 402 12.08 23.78 30.72
C VAL A 402 11.55 24.38 32.01
N ILE A 403 10.87 23.58 32.83
CA ILE A 403 10.55 23.94 34.21
C ILE A 403 11.81 23.67 35.05
N SER A 404 12.59 24.73 35.26
CA SER A 404 13.72 24.74 36.19
C SER A 404 13.23 24.86 37.65
N SER A 405 13.62 23.93 38.53
CA SER A 405 13.76 24.15 39.99
C SER A 405 14.49 22.94 40.65
N PRO A 406 15.04 23.01 41.88
CA PRO A 406 16.47 23.20 42.10
C PRO A 406 17.19 22.03 42.81
N ARG A 407 18.52 22.12 42.78
CA ARG A 407 19.56 21.26 43.37
C ARG A 407 19.27 20.78 44.80
N ARG A 408 19.56 19.49 45.05
CA ARG A 408 20.08 19.00 46.35
C ARG A 408 21.13 17.91 46.11
N GLY A 409 22.36 18.20 46.46
CA GLY A 409 23.48 17.25 46.36
C GLY A 409 23.61 16.38 47.61
N ARG A 410 24.23 15.21 47.44
CA ARG A 410 25.19 14.68 48.42
C ARG A 410 26.16 13.71 47.75
N LEU A 411 27.37 13.74 48.30
CA LEU A 411 28.68 13.29 47.82
C LEU A 411 29.08 11.93 48.44
N LEU A 412 30.11 11.30 47.83
CA LEU A 412 31.02 10.21 48.31
C LEU A 412 30.53 8.76 48.20
N SER A 413 31.32 7.74 47.86
CA SER A 413 32.70 7.59 47.31
C SER A 413 33.01 6.08 47.13
N GLU A 414 33.77 5.73 46.09
CA GLU A 414 34.85 4.70 45.97
C GLU A 414 34.64 3.27 46.52
N THR A 415 34.97 2.16 45.83
CA THR A 415 36.33 1.69 45.48
C THR A 415 36.33 0.53 44.46
N SER A 416 37.52 0.17 44.00
CA SER A 416 37.93 -0.40 42.70
C SER A 416 38.26 -1.91 42.67
N ARG A 417 38.04 -2.55 41.47
CA ARG A 417 38.85 -3.60 40.77
C ARG A 417 39.04 -5.02 41.40
N PRO A 418 39.58 -6.05 40.68
CA PRO A 418 39.36 -6.53 39.29
C PRO A 418 39.21 -8.09 39.18
N ALA A 419 38.99 -8.62 37.96
CA ALA A 419 38.84 -10.05 37.59
C ALA A 419 40.14 -10.91 37.71
N PRO A 420 40.15 -12.25 37.49
CA PRO A 420 40.26 -12.80 36.11
C PRO A 420 39.77 -14.26 35.81
N SER A 421 39.52 -14.50 34.50
CA SER A 421 39.77 -15.68 33.61
C SER A 421 39.64 -17.16 34.03
N SER A 422 39.02 -17.99 33.16
CA SER A 422 39.64 -19.23 32.63
C SER A 422 38.93 -19.81 31.38
N THR A 423 39.71 -20.55 30.60
CA THR A 423 39.69 -20.89 29.16
C THR A 423 39.07 -22.25 28.74
N THR A 424 38.56 -22.29 27.49
CA THR A 424 38.46 -23.33 26.42
C THR A 424 38.94 -24.79 26.58
N ARG A 425 38.19 -25.75 25.98
CA ARG A 425 38.62 -26.84 25.02
C ARG A 425 37.44 -27.74 24.56
N GLN A 426 37.15 -27.85 23.25
CA GLN A 426 37.54 -28.88 22.24
C GLN A 426 36.66 -30.17 22.12
N LEU A 427 36.21 -30.40 20.87
CA LEU A 427 35.39 -31.47 20.20
C LEU A 427 36.03 -32.90 20.22
N PRO A 428 35.33 -34.05 19.91
CA PRO A 428 34.76 -34.35 18.56
C PRO A 428 33.57 -35.36 18.39
N GLY A 429 32.80 -35.16 17.30
CA GLY A 429 32.41 -36.17 16.29
C GLY A 429 31.26 -37.18 16.51
N ARG A 430 30.16 -37.06 15.73
CA ARG A 430 29.71 -38.11 14.76
C ARG A 430 28.62 -37.62 13.79
N LEU A 431 28.83 -37.95 12.51
CA LEU A 431 27.95 -37.76 11.35
C LEU A 431 26.80 -38.78 11.31
N SER A 432 25.65 -38.38 10.75
CA SER A 432 24.77 -39.16 9.85
C SER A 432 23.72 -38.25 9.19
N ALA A 433 23.52 -38.43 7.89
CA ALA A 433 22.77 -37.59 6.94
C ALA A 433 21.28 -38.00 6.80
N PRO A 434 20.58 -37.67 5.68
CA PRO A 434 19.51 -36.68 5.60
C PRO A 434 18.09 -37.28 5.54
N ALA A 435 17.09 -36.50 5.96
CA ALA A 435 15.69 -36.90 5.90
C ALA A 435 15.08 -36.79 4.49
N SER A 436 14.19 -37.76 4.21
CA SER A 436 13.56 -38.17 2.95
C SER A 436 12.72 -37.11 2.21
N PRO A 437 12.52 -37.24 0.88
CA PRO A 437 11.81 -36.30 0.02
C PRO A 437 10.29 -36.59 -0.03
N GLU A 438 9.55 -36.15 0.98
CA GLU A 438 8.07 -36.27 0.99
C GLU A 438 7.33 -34.95 1.27
N LEU A 439 8.05 -33.83 1.39
CA LEU A 439 7.44 -32.51 1.64
C LEU A 439 6.97 -31.78 0.37
N ASN A 440 7.36 -32.22 -0.83
CA ASN A 440 7.12 -31.50 -2.09
C ASN A 440 5.80 -31.81 -2.80
N ARG A 441 4.93 -32.67 -2.24
CA ARG A 441 3.57 -32.91 -2.78
C ARG A 441 2.43 -32.21 -2.04
N SER A 442 2.73 -31.56 -0.91
CA SER A 442 1.76 -30.76 -0.14
C SER A 442 1.73 -29.27 -0.58
N LEU A 443 2.75 -28.80 -1.29
CA LEU A 443 2.92 -27.39 -1.68
C LEU A 443 2.11 -26.97 -2.93
N SER A 444 1.60 -27.92 -3.72
CA SER A 444 0.87 -27.64 -4.96
C SER A 444 -0.66 -27.60 -4.81
N LYS A 445 -1.21 -27.75 -3.60
CA LYS A 445 -2.65 -27.61 -3.30
C LYS A 445 -3.03 -26.40 -2.45
N SER A 446 -2.06 -25.58 -2.01
CA SER A 446 -2.33 -24.34 -1.26
C SER A 446 -2.17 -23.05 -2.08
N LEU A 447 -2.00 -23.15 -3.41
CA LEU A 447 -1.88 -22.03 -4.34
C LEU A 447 -3.10 -21.93 -5.27
N ILE A 448 -4.29 -22.01 -4.69
CA ILE A 448 -5.48 -21.40 -5.28
C ILE A 448 -5.96 -20.43 -4.20
N ALA A 449 -5.60 -19.17 -4.35
CA ALA A 449 -6.18 -18.09 -3.56
C ALA A 449 -7.70 -18.22 -3.69
N SER A 450 -8.38 -18.48 -2.58
CA SER A 450 -9.84 -18.35 -2.56
C SER A 450 -10.14 -16.91 -2.89
N GLU A 451 -10.76 -16.65 -4.04
CA GLU A 451 -11.35 -15.36 -4.34
C GLU A 451 -12.19 -14.94 -3.12
N PRO A 452 -11.98 -13.72 -2.57
CA PRO A 452 -12.83 -13.25 -1.50
C PRO A 452 -14.27 -13.22 -2.02
N PRO A 453 -15.27 -13.58 -1.19
CA PRO A 453 -16.67 -13.55 -1.60
C PRO A 453 -17.00 -12.16 -2.17
N SER A 454 -17.75 -12.12 -3.28
CA SER A 454 -18.09 -10.88 -3.98
C SER A 454 -18.71 -9.86 -3.01
N GLN A 455 -17.91 -8.92 -2.52
CA GLN A 455 -18.42 -7.87 -1.65
C GLN A 455 -19.26 -6.91 -2.51
N PRO A 456 -20.52 -6.65 -2.17
CA PRO A 456 -21.44 -5.95 -3.05
C PRO A 456 -21.06 -4.48 -3.30
N ASP A 457 -20.27 -3.86 -2.40
CA ASP A 457 -19.94 -2.44 -2.48
C ASP A 457 -18.53 -2.12 -3.01
N ARG A 458 -17.64 -3.11 -3.23
CA ARG A 458 -16.24 -2.93 -3.67
C ARG A 458 -15.38 -2.02 -2.78
N THR A 459 -15.88 -1.62 -1.60
CA THR A 459 -15.22 -0.72 -0.65
C THR A 459 -14.74 -1.53 0.54
N PHE A 460 -13.44 -1.81 0.63
CA PHE A 460 -12.87 -2.62 1.72
C PHE A 460 -11.42 -2.25 2.00
N TRP A 461 -10.92 -2.61 3.17
CA TRP A 461 -9.48 -2.59 3.45
C TRP A 461 -8.85 -3.86 2.89
N GLY A 462 -7.77 -3.73 2.10
CA GLY A 462 -6.97 -4.89 1.71
C GLY A 462 -6.52 -5.68 2.95
N PRO A 463 -6.31 -7.01 2.86
CA PRO A 463 -6.04 -7.84 4.05
C PRO A 463 -4.89 -7.33 4.92
N SER A 464 -3.82 -6.83 4.29
CA SER A 464 -2.66 -6.27 4.96
C SER A 464 -2.95 -4.89 5.60
N CYS A 465 -3.65 -4.01 4.88
CA CYS A 465 -4.11 -2.72 5.42
C CYS A 465 -5.06 -2.90 6.61
N ALA A 466 -5.98 -3.87 6.55
CA ALA A 466 -6.90 -4.16 7.65
C ALA A 466 -6.14 -4.64 8.89
N ALA A 467 -5.13 -5.51 8.69
CA ALA A 467 -4.26 -5.98 9.77
C ALA A 467 -3.47 -4.81 10.40
N LEU A 468 -2.85 -3.96 9.56
CA LEU A 468 -2.14 -2.76 10.00
C LEU A 468 -3.05 -1.88 10.86
N LEU A 469 -4.17 -1.40 10.32
CA LEU A 469 -5.07 -0.53 11.08
C LEU A 469 -5.59 -1.19 12.37
N ALA A 470 -5.85 -2.49 12.37
CA ALA A 470 -6.37 -3.20 13.54
C ALA A 470 -5.40 -3.25 14.72
N HIS A 471 -4.09 -3.20 14.46
CA HIS A 471 -3.02 -3.25 15.47
C HIS A 471 -2.32 -1.90 15.66
N HIS A 472 -2.50 -0.97 14.73
CA HIS A 472 -1.95 0.37 14.80
C HIS A 472 -2.39 1.11 16.07
N ARG A 473 -1.47 1.86 16.68
CA ARG A 473 -1.69 2.58 17.95
C ARG A 473 -2.86 3.57 17.88
N TRP A 474 -3.13 4.14 16.69
CA TRP A 474 -4.23 5.09 16.50
C TRP A 474 -5.62 4.46 16.55
N PHE A 475 -5.72 3.13 16.64
CA PHE A 475 -6.96 2.35 16.64
C PHE A 475 -7.18 1.56 17.94
N ASN A 476 -6.22 1.55 18.86
CA ASN A 476 -6.24 0.75 20.08
C ASN A 476 -6.00 1.62 21.35
N SER A 477 -6.75 1.37 22.43
CA SER A 477 -6.69 2.18 23.66
C SER A 477 -5.58 1.74 24.63
N GLU A 478 -5.22 0.46 24.62
CA GLU A 478 -4.29 -0.14 25.60
C GLU A 478 -2.82 0.23 25.36
N MET A 479 -2.51 0.79 24.19
CA MET A 479 -1.14 1.03 23.73
C MET A 479 -0.52 2.30 24.33
N ASP A 480 -1.35 3.28 24.73
CA ASP A 480 -0.89 4.60 25.19
C ASP A 480 -0.50 4.64 26.69
N ASN A 481 -0.92 3.63 27.48
CA ASN A 481 -0.69 3.61 28.93
C ASN A 481 0.70 3.09 29.36
N PHE A 482 1.55 2.68 28.41
CA PHE A 482 2.91 2.21 28.71
C PHE A 482 3.94 3.24 28.24
N SER A 483 4.20 4.25 29.07
CA SER A 483 5.17 5.33 28.83
C SER A 483 6.64 4.89 28.74
N ASN A 484 6.93 3.58 28.75
CA ASN A 484 8.28 3.05 28.90
C ASN A 484 8.64 1.95 27.87
N ARG A 485 7.90 1.85 26.75
CA ARG A 485 8.27 0.92 25.67
C ARG A 485 9.35 1.55 24.80
N HIS A 486 10.49 0.86 24.63
CA HIS A 486 11.48 1.22 23.62
C HIS A 486 10.79 1.12 22.25
N HIS A 487 10.63 2.24 21.55
CA HIS A 487 9.88 2.34 20.28
C HIS A 487 10.62 1.72 19.07
N HIS A 488 11.59 0.83 19.30
CA HIS A 488 12.50 0.28 18.29
C HIS A 488 12.81 -1.20 18.59
N GLU A 489 11.80 -2.07 18.52
CA GLU A 489 11.96 -3.51 18.80
C GLU A 489 11.56 -4.42 17.63
N ILE A 490 11.24 -3.84 16.47
CA ILE A 490 11.14 -4.58 15.21
C ILE A 490 12.50 -4.49 14.53
N GLU A 491 13.12 -5.64 14.29
CA GLU A 491 14.44 -5.74 13.64
C GLU A 491 14.34 -6.58 12.37
N TYR A 492 14.99 -6.12 11.30
CA TYR A 492 15.17 -6.91 10.08
C TYR A 492 16.58 -7.52 10.03
N ASP A 493 16.65 -8.85 9.97
CA ASP A 493 17.88 -9.60 9.76
C ASP A 493 17.99 -9.98 8.27
N GLY A 494 18.68 -9.12 7.50
CA GLY A 494 18.85 -9.30 6.06
C GLY A 494 19.63 -10.57 5.65
N LYS A 495 20.45 -11.15 6.54
CA LYS A 495 21.16 -12.40 6.24
C LYS A 495 20.22 -13.60 6.26
N ARG A 496 19.24 -13.58 7.16
CA ARG A 496 18.24 -14.66 7.31
C ARG A 496 16.91 -14.32 6.62
N ASN A 497 16.76 -13.10 6.13
CA ASN A 497 15.55 -12.54 5.53
C ASN A 497 14.32 -12.67 6.44
N VAL A 498 14.49 -12.31 7.70
CA VAL A 498 13.47 -12.43 8.75
C VAL A 498 13.25 -11.10 9.45
N VAL A 499 12.00 -10.83 9.81
CA VAL A 499 11.61 -9.77 10.74
C VAL A 499 11.45 -10.39 12.13
N ARG A 500 12.03 -9.75 13.13
CA ARG A 500 11.90 -10.11 14.55
C ARG A 500 11.14 -9.03 15.31
N SER A 501 10.24 -9.44 16.18
CA SER A 501 9.63 -8.57 17.19
C SER A 501 9.36 -9.37 18.45
N ARG A 502 9.71 -8.82 19.61
CA ARG A 502 9.39 -9.45 20.91
C ARG A 502 7.91 -9.40 21.28
N TYR A 503 7.12 -8.61 20.57
CA TYR A 503 5.67 -8.55 20.71
C TYR A 503 4.92 -9.37 19.64
N GLY A 504 5.69 -10.04 18.77
CA GLY A 504 5.19 -10.88 17.70
C GLY A 504 4.69 -10.10 16.49
N VAL A 505 5.15 -10.50 15.31
CA VAL A 505 4.91 -9.85 14.02
C VAL A 505 3.48 -10.11 13.57
N ARG A 506 2.73 -9.04 13.27
CA ARG A 506 1.33 -9.11 12.81
C ARG A 506 1.21 -9.05 11.30
N VAL A 507 2.04 -8.23 10.69
CA VAL A 507 2.02 -8.01 9.26
C VAL A 507 3.42 -7.67 8.78
N ILE A 508 3.74 -8.18 7.59
CA ILE A 508 4.90 -7.80 6.82
C ILE A 508 4.39 -7.41 5.43
N GLU A 509 4.79 -6.25 4.94
CA GLU A 509 4.53 -5.78 3.59
C GLU A 509 5.84 -5.49 2.86
N LEU A 510 5.82 -5.77 1.57
CA LEU A 510 6.78 -5.29 0.59
C LEU A 510 6.06 -4.25 -0.27
N ARG A 511 6.59 -3.04 -0.29
CA ARG A 511 6.03 -1.91 -1.03
C ARG A 511 7.01 -1.38 -2.06
N GLU A 512 6.57 -1.00 -3.24
CA GLU A 512 7.43 -0.25 -4.18
C GLU A 512 7.85 1.08 -3.55
N THR A 513 9.16 1.36 -3.50
CA THR A 513 9.68 2.60 -2.90
C THR A 513 9.18 3.84 -3.63
N SER A 514 9.05 3.80 -4.96
CA SER A 514 8.66 4.93 -5.80
C SER A 514 7.15 5.21 -5.89
N GLY A 515 6.31 4.44 -5.20
CA GLY A 515 4.85 4.65 -5.25
C GLY A 515 4.06 4.04 -4.09
N GLY A 516 4.72 3.41 -3.12
CA GLY A 516 4.07 2.79 -1.96
C GLY A 516 3.17 1.60 -2.30
N MET A 517 3.21 1.08 -3.54
CA MET A 517 2.37 -0.02 -4.00
C MET A 517 2.75 -1.30 -3.28
N VAL A 518 1.82 -1.85 -2.49
CA VAL A 518 1.98 -3.17 -1.86
C VAL A 518 2.05 -4.24 -2.96
N VAL A 519 3.24 -4.84 -3.10
CA VAL A 519 3.53 -5.90 -4.08
C VAL A 519 3.55 -7.28 -3.46
N GLY A 520 3.83 -7.36 -2.16
CA GLY A 520 3.79 -8.61 -1.40
C GLY A 520 3.38 -8.31 0.03
N SER A 521 2.63 -9.22 0.65
CA SER A 521 2.34 -9.10 2.07
C SER A 521 2.11 -10.45 2.71
N ARG A 522 2.28 -10.50 4.04
CA ARG A 522 1.98 -11.65 4.86
C ARG A 522 1.37 -11.16 6.17
N GLN A 523 0.22 -11.74 6.54
CA GLN A 523 -0.46 -11.45 7.80
C GLN A 523 -0.36 -12.66 8.72
N PHE A 524 -0.30 -12.40 10.02
CA PHE A 524 -0.26 -13.42 11.07
C PHE A 524 -1.47 -13.25 11.99
N PRO A 525 -2.66 -13.73 11.54
CA PRO A 525 -3.86 -13.68 12.36
C PRO A 525 -3.75 -14.64 13.56
N GLY A 526 -4.50 -14.35 14.63
CA GLY A 526 -4.59 -15.22 15.81
C GLY A 526 -4.01 -14.61 17.09
N LEU A 527 -4.15 -15.31 18.21
CA LEU A 527 -3.78 -14.76 19.53
C LEU A 527 -2.27 -14.78 19.82
N ARG A 528 -1.49 -15.59 19.08
CA ARG A 528 -0.06 -15.79 19.30
C ARG A 528 0.72 -15.64 17.99
N PRO A 529 1.01 -14.40 17.55
CA PRO A 529 1.82 -14.16 16.37
C PRO A 529 3.27 -14.63 16.59
N PRO A 530 3.99 -14.96 15.51
CA PRO A 530 5.38 -15.39 15.59
C PRO A 530 6.30 -14.24 16.03
N LEU A 531 7.27 -14.54 16.89
CA LEU A 531 8.31 -13.57 17.28
C LEU A 531 9.33 -13.33 16.16
N GLU A 532 9.48 -14.27 15.24
CA GLU A 532 10.34 -14.20 14.07
C GLU A 532 9.57 -14.73 12.86
N ALA A 533 9.56 -13.96 11.77
CA ALA A 533 8.81 -14.28 10.57
C ALA A 533 9.64 -14.01 9.31
N LEU A 534 9.62 -14.96 8.37
CA LEU A 534 10.22 -14.76 7.05
C LEU A 534 9.49 -13.67 6.28
N VAL A 535 10.27 -12.78 5.67
CA VAL A 535 9.75 -11.79 4.72
C VAL A 535 9.17 -12.52 3.50
N PRO A 536 7.96 -12.17 3.03
CA PRO A 536 7.41 -12.78 1.83
C PRO A 536 8.35 -12.54 0.63
N PRO A 537 8.50 -13.48 -0.30
CA PRO A 537 9.29 -13.23 -1.50
C PRO A 537 8.64 -12.10 -2.32
N PRO A 538 9.44 -11.21 -2.96
CA PRO A 538 8.89 -10.24 -3.90
C PRO A 538 8.23 -10.97 -5.08
N PRO A 539 7.23 -10.37 -5.75
CA PRO A 539 6.64 -10.97 -6.94
C PRO A 539 7.70 -11.24 -8.00
N PRO A 540 7.59 -12.36 -8.76
CA PRO A 540 8.41 -12.53 -9.94
C PRO A 540 8.20 -11.31 -10.84
N HIS A 541 9.29 -10.68 -11.30
CA HIS A 541 9.32 -9.46 -12.14
C HIS A 541 9.21 -8.10 -11.41
N CYS A 542 9.30 -8.05 -10.08
CA CYS A 542 9.36 -6.77 -9.35
C CYS A 542 10.79 -6.20 -9.33
N LEU A 543 11.04 -5.23 -10.22
CA LEU A 543 12.35 -4.60 -10.51
C LEU A 543 12.59 -3.29 -9.73
N THR A 544 11.57 -2.81 -9.04
CA THR A 544 11.58 -1.60 -8.22
C THR A 544 12.19 -1.88 -6.85
N THR A 545 12.95 -0.92 -6.32
CA THR A 545 13.38 -0.96 -4.90
C THR A 545 12.15 -1.13 -4.03
N LEU A 546 12.23 -2.04 -3.06
CA LEU A 546 11.14 -2.31 -2.13
C LEU A 546 11.45 -1.75 -0.75
N THR A 547 10.41 -1.24 -0.13
CA THR A 547 10.39 -0.86 1.27
C THR A 547 9.74 -2.00 2.04
N LEU A 548 10.46 -2.53 3.04
CA LEU A 548 9.90 -3.47 4.00
C LEU A 548 9.16 -2.68 5.07
N VAL A 549 7.91 -3.03 5.29
CA VAL A 549 7.10 -2.49 6.38
C VAL A 549 6.64 -3.64 7.25
N ALA A 550 6.84 -3.52 8.55
CA ALA A 550 6.34 -4.52 9.49
C ALA A 550 5.71 -3.85 10.71
N GLU A 551 4.66 -4.48 11.23
CA GLU A 551 3.99 -4.06 12.46
C GLU A 551 3.81 -5.26 13.39
N ASP A 552 3.96 -5.02 14.69
CA ASP A 552 3.78 -6.01 15.73
C ASP A 552 2.44 -5.88 16.47
N SER A 553 2.19 -6.77 17.44
CA SER A 553 0.95 -6.75 18.23
C SER A 553 0.73 -5.47 19.03
N THR A 554 1.74 -4.63 19.14
CA THR A 554 1.72 -3.40 19.91
C THR A 554 1.68 -2.14 19.07
N GLY A 555 1.47 -2.27 17.76
CA GLY A 555 1.40 -1.14 16.85
C GLY A 555 2.71 -0.40 16.73
N ASN A 556 3.83 -1.02 17.11
CA ASN A 556 5.14 -0.53 16.68
C ASN A 556 5.25 -0.85 15.20
N SER A 557 5.49 0.17 14.39
CA SER A 557 5.85 0.03 12.99
C SER A 557 7.36 0.25 12.84
N GLY A 558 8.01 -0.66 12.12
CA GLY A 558 9.39 -0.49 11.66
C GLY A 558 9.37 -0.31 10.15
N GLU A 559 9.95 0.79 9.68
CA GLU A 559 10.39 0.96 8.30
C GLU A 559 11.91 0.85 8.32
N ASP A 560 12.44 -0.35 8.06
CA ASP A 560 13.88 -0.59 8.10
C ASP A 560 14.37 -1.21 6.79
N CYS A 561 15.37 -0.55 6.21
CA CYS A 561 16.13 -0.87 5.01
C CYS A 561 15.34 -1.14 3.71
N TYR A 562 15.85 -0.54 2.63
CA TYR A 562 15.58 -0.94 1.27
C TYR A 562 15.85 -2.44 1.12
N ILE A 563 14.78 -3.24 1.07
CA ILE A 563 14.88 -4.52 0.40
C ILE A 563 14.93 -4.14 -1.08
N THR A 564 16.13 -3.97 -1.64
CA THR A 564 16.26 -4.23 -3.06
C THR A 564 15.65 -5.61 -3.24
N GLY A 565 14.51 -5.71 -3.93
CA GLY A 565 13.85 -6.98 -4.15
C GLY A 565 14.94 -7.98 -4.48
N SER A 566 15.11 -9.00 -3.65
CA SER A 566 16.02 -10.12 -3.92
C SER A 566 15.46 -11.00 -5.06
N GLY A 567 14.85 -10.34 -6.04
CA GLY A 567 14.10 -10.86 -7.17
C GLY A 567 13.77 -9.78 -8.20
N ASN A 568 14.66 -8.81 -8.43
CA ASN A 568 15.32 -8.65 -9.72
C ASN A 568 16.22 -7.40 -9.70
N ARG A 569 17.49 -7.71 -9.51
CA ARG A 569 18.63 -7.07 -10.19
C ARG A 569 18.33 -7.00 -11.69
N VAL A 570 19.07 -6.25 -12.50
CA VAL A 570 19.04 -6.48 -13.95
C VAL A 570 19.49 -7.93 -14.17
N GLN A 571 18.52 -8.83 -14.28
CA GLN A 571 18.77 -10.26 -14.30
C GLN A 571 18.23 -10.74 -15.63
N PHE A 572 19.10 -10.60 -16.62
CA PHE A 572 18.95 -11.34 -17.87
C PHE A 572 18.63 -12.81 -17.54
N PRO A 573 17.73 -13.44 -18.30
CA PRO A 573 17.22 -14.75 -17.97
C PRO A 573 18.34 -15.80 -17.92
N GLU A 574 18.15 -16.84 -17.13
CA GLU A 574 18.95 -18.05 -17.32
C GLU A 574 18.66 -18.65 -18.70
N ILE A 575 19.71 -19.22 -19.28
CA ILE A 575 19.63 -19.93 -20.55
C ILE A 575 19.24 -21.37 -20.23
N ILE A 576 18.10 -21.82 -20.76
CA ILE A 576 17.58 -23.17 -20.57
C ILE A 576 17.57 -23.84 -21.93
N ASP A 577 18.22 -25.00 -22.04
CA ASP A 577 18.34 -25.75 -23.29
C ASP A 577 18.87 -24.90 -24.46
N ASP A 578 19.93 -24.12 -24.21
CA ASP A 578 20.55 -23.17 -25.15
C ASP A 578 19.61 -22.10 -25.72
N LYS A 579 18.45 -21.90 -25.09
CA LYS A 579 17.43 -20.93 -25.48
C LYS A 579 17.19 -19.84 -24.44
N ILE A 580 16.90 -18.63 -24.92
CA ILE A 580 16.66 -17.44 -24.11
C ILE A 580 15.20 -17.05 -24.24
N SER A 581 14.48 -16.95 -23.12
CA SER A 581 13.09 -16.48 -23.10
C SER A 581 12.98 -15.05 -23.62
N THR A 582 12.20 -14.86 -24.69
CA THR A 582 11.99 -13.57 -25.35
C THR A 582 11.44 -12.53 -24.38
N GLU A 583 10.36 -12.86 -23.68
CA GLU A 583 9.69 -11.96 -22.74
C GLU A 583 10.64 -11.47 -21.64
N LYS A 584 11.36 -12.39 -21.01
CA LYS A 584 12.28 -12.07 -19.91
C LYS A 584 13.48 -11.25 -20.40
N PHE A 585 14.02 -11.57 -21.57
CA PHE A 585 15.14 -10.83 -22.15
C PHE A 585 14.73 -9.39 -22.53
N LEU A 586 13.59 -9.23 -23.20
CA LEU A 586 13.10 -7.90 -23.58
C LEU A 586 12.79 -7.05 -22.35
N GLN A 587 12.25 -7.66 -21.29
CA GLN A 587 12.05 -6.95 -20.03
C GLN A 587 13.37 -6.48 -19.43
N ALA A 588 14.38 -7.36 -19.31
CA ALA A 588 15.70 -7.00 -18.79
C ALA A 588 16.40 -5.92 -19.64
N ALA A 589 16.23 -5.96 -20.97
CA ALA A 589 16.79 -4.95 -21.87
C ALA A 589 16.16 -3.56 -21.68
N ARG A 590 14.85 -3.48 -21.38
CA ARG A 590 14.19 -2.21 -21.03
C ARG A 590 14.75 -1.61 -19.74
N ASP A 591 15.10 -2.45 -18.76
CA ASP A 591 15.68 -1.99 -17.51
C ASP A 591 17.06 -1.35 -17.74
N VAL A 592 17.85 -1.90 -18.68
CA VAL A 592 19.12 -1.28 -19.10
C VAL A 592 18.89 0.07 -19.78
N VAL A 593 17.83 0.23 -20.58
CA VAL A 593 17.48 1.54 -21.18
C VAL A 593 17.17 2.57 -20.10
N LEU A 594 16.49 2.19 -19.02
CA LEU A 594 16.22 3.08 -17.88
C LEU A 594 17.52 3.51 -17.18
N ILE A 595 18.51 2.61 -17.08
CA ILE A 595 19.84 2.96 -16.53
C ILE A 595 20.54 3.98 -17.43
N VAL A 596 20.51 3.79 -18.75
CA VAL A 596 21.11 4.73 -19.72
C VAL A 596 20.44 6.10 -19.65
N ASP A 597 19.13 6.16 -19.38
CA ASP A 597 18.38 7.42 -19.22
C ASP A 597 18.88 8.26 -18.03
N LYS A 598 19.41 7.60 -16.97
CA LYS A 598 20.00 8.28 -15.81
C LYS A 598 21.30 9.04 -16.15
N PHE A 599 21.93 8.76 -17.30
CA PHE A 599 23.11 9.50 -17.76
C PHE A 599 22.76 10.86 -18.39
N GLY A 600 21.46 11.17 -18.51
CA GLY A 600 20.94 12.47 -18.92
C GLY A 600 20.62 12.56 -20.41
N LYS A 601 19.98 13.68 -20.79
CA LYS A 601 19.38 13.90 -22.14
C LYS A 601 20.37 13.76 -23.30
N LEU A 602 21.66 13.87 -23.05
CA LEU A 602 22.72 13.75 -24.05
C LEU A 602 22.85 12.32 -24.61
N PHE A 603 22.52 11.30 -23.79
CA PHE A 603 22.54 9.88 -24.19
C PHE A 603 21.24 9.45 -24.89
N ALA A 604 20.33 10.39 -25.18
CA ALA A 604 19.06 10.12 -25.84
C ALA A 604 19.22 9.37 -27.18
N PRO A 605 20.21 9.64 -28.06
CA PRO A 605 20.38 8.86 -29.29
C PRO A 605 20.62 7.35 -29.02
N ILE A 606 21.40 7.02 -28.00
CA ILE A 606 21.71 5.63 -27.61
C ILE A 606 20.45 4.97 -27.00
N ARG A 607 19.76 5.70 -26.13
CA ARG A 607 18.48 5.28 -25.54
C ARG A 607 17.43 4.97 -26.62
N TYR A 608 17.26 5.86 -27.60
CA TYR A 608 16.27 5.69 -28.67
C TYR A 608 16.60 4.52 -29.60
N ASP A 609 17.88 4.29 -29.91
CA ASP A 609 18.30 3.13 -30.70
C ASP A 609 17.95 1.81 -30.00
N MET A 610 18.36 1.66 -28.73
CA MET A 610 18.06 0.48 -27.94
C MET A 610 16.55 0.25 -27.80
N GLN A 611 15.79 1.31 -27.49
CA GLN A 611 14.34 1.23 -27.36
C GLN A 611 13.68 0.82 -28.68
N GLY A 612 14.11 1.40 -29.81
CA GLY A 612 13.58 1.04 -31.13
C GLY A 612 13.82 -0.42 -31.49
N ASN A 613 14.97 -0.97 -31.12
CA ASN A 613 15.26 -2.40 -31.32
C ASN A 613 14.40 -3.29 -30.41
N ILE A 614 14.20 -2.90 -29.15
CA ILE A 614 13.26 -3.59 -28.24
C ILE A 614 11.83 -3.56 -28.79
N ASP A 615 11.38 -2.44 -29.34
CA ASP A 615 10.02 -2.27 -29.85
C ASP A 615 9.77 -3.17 -31.07
N LYS A 616 10.76 -3.26 -31.98
CA LYS A 616 10.71 -4.18 -33.13
C LYS A 616 10.57 -5.65 -32.67
N LEU A 617 11.40 -6.08 -31.72
CA LEU A 617 11.35 -7.45 -31.16
C LEU A 617 10.05 -7.71 -30.40
N THR A 618 9.55 -6.72 -29.67
CA THR A 618 8.27 -6.80 -28.95
C THR A 618 7.09 -6.94 -29.91
N THR A 619 7.14 -6.21 -31.03
CA THR A 619 6.14 -6.28 -32.09
C THR A 619 6.11 -7.69 -32.68
N ARG A 620 7.26 -8.25 -33.04
CA ARG A 620 7.37 -9.63 -33.54
C ARG A 620 6.87 -10.66 -32.52
N TYR A 621 7.31 -10.55 -31.27
CA TYR A 621 6.86 -11.42 -30.18
C TYR A 621 5.34 -11.44 -30.01
N SER A 622 4.70 -10.27 -30.17
CA SER A 622 3.26 -10.12 -29.97
C SER A 622 2.42 -10.69 -31.11
N MET A 623 2.99 -10.90 -32.30
CA MET A 623 2.29 -11.53 -33.43
C MET A 623 1.95 -13.00 -33.14
N ASP A 624 2.88 -13.74 -32.52
CA ASP A 624 2.67 -15.11 -32.05
C ASP A 624 3.60 -15.41 -30.88
N LYS A 625 3.08 -15.30 -29.65
CA LYS A 625 3.87 -15.49 -28.43
C LYS A 625 4.38 -16.92 -28.24
N ILE A 626 3.72 -17.91 -28.85
CA ILE A 626 4.08 -19.33 -28.70
C ILE A 626 5.25 -19.61 -29.64
N ALA A 627 5.11 -19.27 -30.91
CA ALA A 627 6.14 -19.48 -31.92
C ALA A 627 7.41 -18.63 -31.65
N ASN A 628 7.25 -17.46 -31.01
CA ASN A 628 8.35 -16.55 -30.70
C ASN A 628 8.73 -16.56 -29.21
N SER A 629 8.45 -17.66 -28.51
CA SER A 629 8.67 -17.80 -27.05
C SER A 629 10.14 -17.66 -26.63
N THR A 630 11.08 -18.01 -27.52
CA THR A 630 12.52 -17.83 -27.33
C THR A 630 13.11 -16.96 -28.44
N LEU A 631 14.19 -16.23 -28.14
CA LEU A 631 14.84 -15.35 -29.11
C LEU A 631 15.38 -16.15 -30.31
N GLN A 632 16.00 -17.30 -30.04
CA GLN A 632 16.52 -18.20 -31.06
C GLN A 632 15.40 -18.67 -32.01
N ASP A 633 14.27 -19.12 -31.46
CA ASP A 633 13.14 -19.57 -32.28
C ASP A 633 12.54 -18.43 -33.11
N MET A 634 12.38 -17.23 -32.52
CA MET A 634 11.94 -16.04 -33.24
C MET A 634 12.84 -15.72 -34.44
N ILE A 635 14.16 -15.71 -34.23
CA ILE A 635 15.14 -15.35 -35.27
C ILE A 635 15.17 -16.42 -36.37
N LEU A 636 15.19 -17.71 -36.02
CA LEU A 636 15.19 -18.78 -37.01
C LEU A 636 13.88 -18.84 -37.81
N LEU A 637 12.75 -18.54 -37.15
CA LEU A 637 11.45 -18.46 -37.81
C LEU A 637 11.42 -17.32 -38.82
N GLU A 638 11.80 -16.09 -38.44
CA GLU A 638 11.85 -14.95 -39.37
C GLU A 638 12.80 -15.25 -40.54
N LYS A 639 14.00 -15.76 -40.26
CA LYS A 639 14.99 -16.12 -41.29
C LYS A 639 14.48 -17.13 -42.32
N SER A 640 13.67 -18.10 -41.88
CA SER A 640 13.18 -19.18 -42.76
C SER A 640 11.91 -18.83 -43.52
N THR A 641 11.16 -17.81 -43.08
CA THR A 641 9.83 -17.50 -43.61
C THR A 641 9.72 -16.16 -44.30
N GLU A 642 10.64 -15.22 -44.03
CA GLU A 642 10.51 -13.82 -44.43
C GLU A 642 11.77 -13.32 -45.17
N LYS A 643 11.58 -12.32 -46.05
CA LYS A 643 12.68 -11.58 -46.70
C LYS A 643 13.12 -10.38 -45.84
N ASP A 644 12.13 -9.75 -45.21
CA ASP A 644 12.15 -8.73 -44.17
C ASP A 644 12.83 -9.16 -42.85
N LEU A 645 14.15 -9.08 -42.66
CA LEU A 645 14.81 -9.60 -41.44
C LEU A 645 14.85 -8.60 -40.27
N ILE A 646 13.68 -8.05 -39.91
CA ILE A 646 13.56 -6.95 -38.94
C ILE A 646 13.98 -7.36 -37.52
N ALA A 647 13.51 -8.51 -37.02
CA ALA A 647 13.85 -9.00 -35.69
C ALA A 647 15.31 -9.48 -35.62
N VAL A 648 15.83 -10.10 -36.69
CA VAL A 648 17.25 -10.48 -36.80
C VAL A 648 18.15 -9.26 -36.63
N ASP A 649 17.87 -8.18 -37.37
CA ASP A 649 18.65 -6.94 -37.29
C ASP A 649 18.48 -6.26 -35.93
N ALA A 650 17.24 -6.18 -35.42
CA ALA A 650 16.96 -5.54 -34.14
C ALA A 650 17.70 -6.23 -32.98
N LEU A 651 17.68 -7.57 -32.92
CA LEU A 651 18.37 -8.31 -31.87
C LEU A 651 19.90 -8.23 -32.03
N MET A 652 20.42 -8.16 -33.25
CA MET A 652 21.86 -7.95 -33.48
C MET A 652 22.34 -6.63 -32.88
N TRP A 653 21.67 -5.52 -33.21
CA TRP A 653 22.03 -4.20 -32.73
C TRP A 653 21.81 -4.06 -31.22
N LEU A 654 20.70 -4.58 -30.70
CA LEU A 654 20.44 -4.61 -29.26
C LEU A 654 21.52 -5.42 -28.50
N ARG A 655 21.92 -6.59 -29.02
CA ARG A 655 23.00 -7.39 -28.43
C ARG A 655 24.32 -6.63 -28.40
N ARG A 656 24.68 -5.91 -29.47
CA ARG A 656 25.90 -5.07 -29.50
C ARG A 656 25.84 -3.95 -28.46
N ALA A 657 24.70 -3.26 -28.33
CA ALA A 657 24.52 -2.25 -27.29
C ALA A 657 24.68 -2.82 -25.88
N LEU A 658 24.04 -3.96 -25.60
CA LEU A 658 24.17 -4.65 -24.32
C LEU A 658 25.60 -5.16 -24.05
N HIS A 659 26.32 -5.59 -25.08
CA HIS A 659 27.72 -6.01 -24.96
C HIS A 659 28.65 -4.84 -24.61
N MET A 660 28.42 -3.66 -25.20
CA MET A 660 29.21 -2.47 -24.87
C MET A 660 28.98 -2.03 -23.41
N ILE A 661 27.71 -2.02 -22.96
CA ILE A 661 27.35 -1.70 -21.57
C ILE A 661 27.97 -2.72 -20.60
N LEU A 662 27.94 -3.99 -20.95
CA LEU A 662 28.58 -5.06 -20.18
C LEU A 662 30.07 -4.75 -19.97
N LEU A 663 30.83 -4.54 -21.05
CA LEU A 663 32.28 -4.28 -20.95
C LEU A 663 32.58 -3.01 -20.16
N PHE A 664 31.81 -1.95 -20.37
CA PHE A 664 31.99 -0.69 -19.63
C PHE A 664 31.86 -0.89 -18.12
N PHE A 665 30.79 -1.57 -17.68
CA PHE A 665 30.57 -1.83 -16.26
C PHE A 665 31.54 -2.87 -15.68
N GLU A 666 31.96 -3.87 -16.46
CA GLU A 666 33.00 -4.81 -16.03
C GLU A 666 34.32 -4.08 -15.72
N ARG A 667 34.74 -3.13 -16.57
CA ARG A 667 35.95 -2.35 -16.28
C ARG A 667 35.83 -1.50 -15.02
N ILE A 668 34.65 -0.94 -14.73
CA ILE A 668 34.41 -0.16 -13.49
C ILE A 668 34.50 -1.04 -12.25
N VAL A 669 33.96 -2.26 -12.33
CA VAL A 669 34.01 -3.26 -11.25
C VAL A 669 35.43 -3.78 -11.06
N ASP A 670 36.15 -4.07 -12.14
CA ASP A 670 37.53 -4.57 -12.06
C ASP A 670 38.49 -3.49 -11.53
N ASP A 671 38.34 -2.25 -11.97
CA ASP A 671 39.03 -1.08 -11.42
C ASP A 671 38.76 -0.91 -9.91
N HIS A 672 37.52 -1.18 -9.46
CA HIS A 672 37.19 -1.16 -8.04
C HIS A 672 37.98 -2.17 -7.20
N LYS A 673 38.12 -3.39 -7.73
CA LYS A 673 38.79 -4.49 -7.03
C LYS A 673 40.29 -4.26 -6.86
N THR A 674 40.89 -3.33 -7.60
CA THR A 674 42.31 -2.97 -7.44
C THR A 674 42.60 -2.20 -6.17
N GLY A 675 41.59 -1.55 -5.57
CA GLY A 675 41.74 -0.67 -4.41
C GLY A 675 42.20 0.76 -4.75
N GLU A 676 42.55 1.05 -6.02
CA GLU A 676 42.97 2.36 -6.50
C GLU A 676 42.08 2.82 -7.68
N SER A 677 40.80 3.09 -7.41
CA SER A 677 39.83 3.42 -8.45
C SER A 677 40.00 4.82 -9.06
N THR A 678 39.84 4.91 -10.38
CA THR A 678 39.86 6.20 -11.12
C THR A 678 38.49 6.89 -11.14
N GLU A 679 38.48 8.23 -11.06
CA GLU A 679 37.27 9.03 -11.30
C GLU A 679 36.96 9.23 -12.79
N ASP A 680 37.96 9.05 -13.67
CA ASP A 680 37.82 9.22 -15.12
C ASP A 680 37.40 7.91 -15.78
N LEU A 681 36.13 7.84 -16.19
CA LEU A 681 35.52 6.68 -16.83
C LEU A 681 35.64 6.70 -18.37
N VAL A 682 36.19 7.75 -18.97
CA VAL A 682 36.24 7.92 -20.43
C VAL A 682 37.11 6.83 -21.08
N ALA A 683 38.19 6.43 -20.42
CA ALA A 683 39.06 5.35 -20.89
C ALA A 683 38.30 4.02 -21.01
N PHE A 684 37.54 3.64 -19.98
CA PHE A 684 36.74 2.41 -19.97
C PHE A 684 35.68 2.43 -21.07
N LEU A 685 35.01 3.57 -21.27
CA LEU A 685 34.00 3.72 -22.30
C LEU A 685 34.59 3.58 -23.71
N ARG A 686 35.76 4.17 -23.96
CA ARG A 686 36.47 4.08 -25.25
C ARG A 686 36.94 2.67 -25.56
N GLU A 687 37.44 1.95 -24.57
CA GLU A 687 37.85 0.55 -24.74
C GLU A 687 36.65 -0.35 -25.07
N ALA A 688 35.54 -0.22 -24.34
CA ALA A 688 34.31 -0.94 -24.63
C ALA A 688 33.76 -0.63 -26.04
N TYR A 689 33.82 0.64 -26.45
CA TYR A 689 33.39 1.04 -27.80
C TYR A 689 34.28 0.45 -28.90
N LYS A 690 35.61 0.51 -28.73
CA LYS A 690 36.59 -0.03 -29.67
C LYS A 690 36.39 -1.51 -29.92
N GLU A 691 36.07 -2.26 -28.86
CA GLU A 691 35.82 -3.69 -28.97
C GLU A 691 34.48 -4.03 -29.64
N VAL A 692 33.44 -3.23 -29.42
CA VAL A 692 32.06 -3.65 -29.74
C VAL A 692 31.45 -2.91 -30.93
N PHE A 693 31.68 -1.61 -31.06
CA PHE A 693 30.96 -0.76 -32.03
C PHE A 693 31.87 -0.16 -33.11
N GLU A 694 33.14 0.13 -32.80
CA GLU A 694 34.07 0.70 -33.79
C GLU A 694 34.13 -0.10 -35.10
N PRO A 695 34.14 -1.45 -35.11
CA PRO A 695 34.13 -2.23 -36.35
C PRO A 695 32.86 -2.05 -37.20
N TYR A 696 31.77 -1.58 -36.61
CA TYR A 696 30.45 -1.48 -37.23
C TYR A 696 29.96 -0.04 -37.37
N HIS A 697 30.75 0.96 -37.01
CA HIS A 697 30.37 2.36 -37.09
C HIS A 697 31.15 3.03 -38.21
N GLY A 698 30.44 3.61 -39.17
CA GLY A 698 31.03 4.49 -40.17
C GLY A 698 31.60 5.78 -39.56
N TRP A 699 32.35 6.54 -40.36
CA TRP A 699 33.08 7.73 -39.91
C TRP A 699 32.24 8.70 -39.07
N MET A 700 30.99 8.99 -39.48
CA MET A 700 30.10 9.91 -38.77
C MET A 700 29.72 9.41 -37.36
N ALA A 701 29.43 8.12 -37.20
CA ALA A 701 29.07 7.53 -35.92
C ALA A 701 30.27 7.48 -34.97
N GLN A 702 31.49 7.24 -35.50
CA GLN A 702 32.72 7.33 -34.72
C GLN A 702 32.99 8.77 -34.22
N GLN A 703 32.72 9.79 -35.05
CA GLN A 703 32.84 11.19 -34.59
C GLN A 703 31.81 11.53 -33.51
N LEU A 704 30.56 11.07 -33.66
CA LEU A 704 29.53 11.26 -32.64
C LEU A 704 29.94 10.61 -31.31
N PHE A 705 30.49 9.39 -31.35
CA PHE A 705 31.01 8.73 -30.15
C PHE A 705 32.15 9.53 -29.50
N ASN A 706 33.12 10.01 -30.29
CA ASN A 706 34.25 10.80 -29.78
C ASN A 706 33.80 12.08 -29.06
N LEU A 707 32.68 12.68 -29.48
CA LEU A 707 32.07 13.83 -28.81
C LEU A 707 31.39 13.39 -27.50
N LEU A 708 30.51 12.39 -27.57
CA LEU A 708 29.74 11.91 -26.41
C LEU A 708 30.64 11.34 -25.31
N SER A 709 31.72 10.65 -25.68
CA SER A 709 32.62 10.02 -24.71
C SER A 709 33.28 11.03 -23.77
N ARG A 710 33.49 12.28 -24.22
CA ARG A 710 34.08 13.36 -23.40
C ARG A 710 33.10 13.93 -22.39
N MET A 711 31.82 13.61 -22.51
CA MET A 711 30.74 14.06 -21.62
C MET A 711 30.25 12.94 -20.69
N THR A 712 31.01 11.84 -20.60
CA THR A 712 30.76 10.75 -19.65
C THR A 712 30.85 11.29 -18.22
N PRO A 713 29.90 10.96 -17.33
CA PRO A 713 29.96 11.38 -15.94
C PRO A 713 31.20 10.82 -15.24
N SER A 714 31.65 11.47 -14.17
CA SER A 714 32.68 10.91 -13.28
C SER A 714 32.17 9.63 -12.60
N ARG A 715 33.09 8.82 -12.05
CA ARG A 715 32.75 7.63 -11.27
C ARG A 715 31.76 7.95 -10.15
N SER A 716 32.06 8.94 -9.33
CA SER A 716 31.19 9.41 -8.25
C SER A 716 29.79 9.81 -8.75
N GLN A 717 29.70 10.58 -9.84
CA GLN A 717 28.42 10.98 -10.43
C GLN A 717 27.63 9.78 -10.98
N LEU A 718 28.32 8.85 -11.64
CA LEU A 718 27.72 7.63 -12.16
C LEU A 718 27.16 6.77 -11.03
N LEU A 719 27.95 6.51 -9.99
CA LEU A 719 27.52 5.69 -8.85
C LEU A 719 26.40 6.35 -8.06
N LEU A 720 26.43 7.68 -7.92
CA LEU A 720 25.35 8.45 -7.32
C LEU A 720 24.05 8.37 -8.14
N ALA A 721 24.15 8.45 -9.47
CA ALA A 721 23.00 8.30 -10.37
C ALA A 721 22.43 6.88 -10.33
N LEU A 722 23.30 5.86 -10.31
CA LEU A 722 22.89 4.46 -10.15
C LEU A 722 22.30 4.17 -8.77
N ALA A 723 22.69 4.94 -7.75
CA ALA A 723 22.13 4.92 -6.40
C ALA A 723 20.92 5.88 -6.22
N ASP A 724 20.32 6.39 -7.30
CA ASP A 724 19.15 7.29 -7.25
C ASP A 724 19.35 8.55 -6.38
N GLY A 725 20.58 9.08 -6.37
CA GLY A 725 20.95 10.27 -5.61
C GLY A 725 21.30 10.01 -4.15
N GLU A 726 21.37 8.76 -3.72
CA GLU A 726 21.74 8.40 -2.35
C GLU A 726 23.26 8.40 -2.13
N THR A 727 23.72 9.22 -1.19
CA THR A 727 25.13 9.28 -0.79
C THR A 727 25.51 8.09 0.10
N GLY A 728 26.74 7.59 -0.02
CA GLY A 728 27.26 6.51 0.84
C GLY A 728 26.82 5.09 0.44
N LYS A 729 26.29 4.92 -0.77
CA LYS A 729 25.84 3.61 -1.32
C LYS A 729 26.79 3.01 -2.35
N GLU A 730 27.94 3.63 -2.62
CA GLU A 730 28.88 3.26 -3.68
C GLU A 730 29.25 1.78 -3.68
N GLU A 731 29.66 1.24 -2.53
CA GLU A 731 30.03 -0.16 -2.34
C GLU A 731 28.87 -1.11 -2.69
N VAL A 732 27.65 -0.77 -2.24
CA VAL A 732 26.45 -1.58 -2.50
C VAL A 732 26.09 -1.52 -3.99
N THR A 733 26.18 -0.35 -4.61
CA THR A 733 25.94 -0.15 -6.04
C THR A 733 26.91 -0.96 -6.90
N LEU A 734 28.20 -0.99 -6.55
CA LEU A 734 29.23 -1.75 -7.26
C LEU A 734 29.04 -3.26 -7.11
N ASN A 735 28.74 -3.74 -5.90
CA ASN A 735 28.42 -5.15 -5.67
C ASN A 735 27.16 -5.58 -6.46
N ASN A 736 26.14 -4.71 -6.52
CA ASN A 736 24.93 -4.97 -7.31
C ASN A 736 25.19 -4.96 -8.82
N MET A 737 26.06 -4.06 -9.28
CA MET A 737 26.53 -4.01 -10.66
C MET A 737 27.19 -5.34 -11.03
N GLU A 738 28.20 -5.77 -10.27
CA GLU A 738 28.93 -7.04 -10.51
C GLU A 738 27.99 -8.25 -10.64
N LEU A 739 27.03 -8.38 -9.73
CA LEU A 739 26.08 -9.49 -9.72
C LEU A 739 25.14 -9.48 -10.94
N SER A 740 24.76 -8.29 -11.42
CA SER A 740 23.89 -8.12 -12.59
C SER A 740 24.61 -8.47 -13.90
N LEU A 741 25.93 -8.23 -13.97
CA LEU A 741 26.74 -8.51 -15.16
C LEU A 741 26.88 -10.00 -15.45
N ILE A 742 26.75 -10.88 -14.44
CA ILE A 742 26.91 -12.34 -14.61
C ILE A 742 25.97 -12.91 -15.68
N ASN A 743 24.67 -12.63 -15.56
CA ASN A 743 23.69 -13.18 -16.48
C ASN A 743 23.63 -12.40 -17.80
N LEU A 744 23.92 -11.09 -17.77
CA LEU A 744 24.08 -10.30 -19.00
C LEU A 744 25.20 -10.88 -19.86
N ARG A 745 26.36 -11.18 -19.26
CA ARG A 745 27.50 -11.83 -19.92
C ARG A 745 27.11 -13.16 -20.56
N LYS A 746 26.43 -14.04 -19.82
CA LYS A 746 25.95 -15.33 -20.36
C LYS A 746 25.06 -15.14 -21.59
N ASN A 747 24.07 -14.24 -21.52
CA ASN A 747 23.15 -13.99 -22.62
C ASN A 747 23.86 -13.38 -23.85
N VAL A 748 24.74 -12.40 -23.63
CA VAL A 748 25.50 -11.76 -24.70
C VAL A 748 26.41 -12.77 -25.41
N ILE A 749 27.12 -13.62 -24.65
CA ILE A 749 28.00 -14.66 -25.22
C ILE A 749 27.17 -15.68 -26.01
N ALA A 750 26.07 -16.16 -25.44
CA ALA A 750 25.22 -17.13 -26.12
C ALA A 750 24.60 -16.58 -27.40
N LEU A 751 24.11 -15.33 -27.38
CA LEU A 751 23.60 -14.69 -28.59
C LEU A 751 24.70 -14.42 -29.60
N LYS A 752 25.92 -14.03 -29.18
CA LYS A 752 27.05 -13.85 -30.09
C LYS A 752 27.42 -15.17 -30.78
N ALA A 753 27.49 -16.27 -30.02
CA ALA A 753 27.72 -17.61 -30.56
C ALA A 753 26.61 -18.01 -31.54
N PHE A 754 25.34 -17.86 -31.14
CA PHE A 754 24.19 -18.15 -31.98
C PHE A 754 24.21 -17.39 -33.32
N TYR A 755 24.52 -16.08 -33.30
CA TYR A 755 24.63 -15.26 -34.51
C TYR A 755 25.78 -15.72 -35.42
N ASN A 756 26.92 -16.10 -34.84
CA ASN A 756 28.06 -16.62 -35.60
C ASN A 756 27.74 -17.97 -36.23
N ASP A 757 27.21 -18.92 -35.44
CA ASP A 757 26.91 -20.30 -35.87
C ASP A 757 25.89 -20.33 -37.02
N HIS A 758 25.01 -19.32 -37.08
CA HIS A 758 23.98 -19.20 -38.11
C HIS A 758 24.33 -18.19 -39.22
N ASN A 759 25.55 -17.65 -39.26
CA ASN A 759 25.97 -16.63 -40.22
C ASN A 759 25.01 -15.43 -40.31
N LEU A 760 24.60 -14.90 -39.15
CA LEU A 760 23.69 -13.78 -39.01
C LEU A 760 24.40 -12.46 -38.68
N GLU A 761 25.71 -12.49 -38.46
CA GLU A 761 26.48 -11.30 -38.13
C GLU A 761 26.83 -10.50 -39.39
N VAL A 762 26.40 -9.24 -39.46
CA VAL A 762 26.67 -8.35 -40.59
C VAL A 762 27.77 -7.36 -40.23
N TYR A 763 28.82 -7.30 -41.07
CA TYR A 763 30.01 -6.46 -40.88
C TYR A 763 30.06 -5.21 -41.77
N THR A 764 29.08 -5.03 -42.65
CA THR A 764 29.03 -3.91 -43.60
C THR A 764 28.27 -2.72 -43.02
N VAL A 765 28.93 -1.57 -42.94
CA VAL A 765 28.33 -0.23 -42.96
C VAL A 765 28.83 0.52 -44.17
#